data_AF-A0A373P3I6-F1
#
_entry.id   AF-A0A373P3I6-F1
#
_cell.length_a   1.000
_cell.length_b   1.000
_cell.length_c   1.000
_cell.angle_alpha   90.00
_cell.angle_beta   90.00
_cell.angle_gamma   90.00
#
_symmetry.space_group_name_H-M   'P 1'
#
loop_
_entity.id
_entity.type
_entity.pdbx_description
1 polymer ?
#
loop_
_entity_poly.entity_id
_entity_poly.type
_entity_poly.pdbx_seq_one_letter_code
_entity_poly.pdbx_strand_id
1 'polypeptide(L)'
;MFQKGPFLKDQNHDFLPDALDVKLVLPEDASDAMFLAACDLAYRFGMETTGYEGTILAEAGYKGNQIIFEKADQTELVLGETDGDGVKVYLRGDGEALTAFTARLCNTFPKICGERSWKDLLMDMVDDFILRGEDGQLAELKALQEKESGAYAVYGSPRWSEEQKKEAGDAEVYNYKSGQKMYEKVYEFPWEVEVFEELLETEVYPKLKEGSTVKITGAVSETESVRRKMCEAIDAKIREAGAVPEQTTIYCAYKQGYSWLAEEMLPRLKEAGADTVTVYFKPFLPEGQTEWNDENGAIPSYHNLSAETPDKWYDLPIRYLQELYPIEDLLVKELGIERKNVVFKAYEGEDDITYLCQGSKENSVCCEDAYKAAWSERPYMNEYPQMGKVHPSTGYIKAEVNGKPILDKKVRTDLEEIWDVYQSEVLPDCRRYIEEKTGGTVAEEMQPFFHELRMDITVSEPDEPTGSREDLISSLDALHEDMYFVGGDYFKNYGIQKAGVMLDAPGLILPVIHQKEGRPVFRVTLTEPLKDAACITKDGETAAAERKRSEVETWISAVSWENGELNFHITVKGAAEATVKAYAALWSKGVLEKCSCVPVETALVFETESGASYAAQTLEREEKPKAKRIENINLHEHELIGYDTYREIIEELKEVPGIEVFRIAVSYTGRELYAVWLKPEYEGYLSLTKRLARVPSEVINARHHANEVASTNASFMLLKKLLTEDVYKELPDKLNLILIPMENVDGAAIHYELQKEHPTWKFHVARFNSLGKEFYRHYFQQDTIHSEAMGISRIYEKYAPDMMVDNHGVPSHEWEQQFSGYTSPSYKGFWLPRSLLYGYFWYVMNPEYKGNYDVNKVMEDVIADKIAAYPEMKALNQEWSAQFEKYAHAWMPKLFPANYYKEMINYWIPYESNPAHGYSSIRYPWITTVAYTSEVADETAQGEYLNLCARAHVAHDEVTIQMLMEARNVMDCRFTEQDGTILTSYIRKRPMIVSR
;
A
#
# COMPACT_ATOMS: atom_id res chain seq x y z
N MET A 1 -1.74 22.73 26.68
CA MET A 1 -0.74 23.12 27.70
C MET A 1 0.65 22.53 27.40
N PHE A 2 0.86 21.22 27.47
CA PHE A 2 2.20 20.56 27.31
C PHE A 2 2.48 19.96 25.92
N GLN A 3 1.86 20.49 24.87
CA GLN A 3 2.11 20.11 23.48
C GLN A 3 2.32 21.39 22.65
N LYS A 4 2.90 21.24 21.45
CA LYS A 4 3.04 22.33 20.47
C LYS A 4 1.73 23.11 20.34
N GLY A 5 1.78 24.44 20.53
CA GLY A 5 0.60 25.28 20.56
C GLY A 5 0.85 26.68 21.14
N PRO A 6 -0.14 27.30 21.80
CA PRO A 6 0.01 28.65 22.35
C PRO A 6 1.19 28.80 23.32
N PHE A 7 1.40 27.85 24.24
CA PHE A 7 2.45 27.94 25.27
C PHE A 7 3.82 27.42 24.82
N LEU A 8 3.83 26.45 23.90
CA LEU A 8 5.05 25.80 23.41
C LEU A 8 5.13 26.02 21.91
N LYS A 9 5.96 26.96 21.50
CA LYS A 9 6.14 27.37 20.11
C LYS A 9 7.24 26.54 19.46
N ASP A 10 7.03 26.27 18.18
CA ASP A 10 7.95 25.57 17.28
C ASP A 10 8.27 26.58 16.17
N GLN A 11 9.36 27.33 16.36
CA GLN A 11 9.78 28.44 15.51
C GLN A 11 10.64 27.97 14.35
N ASN A 12 11.35 26.86 14.50
CA ASN A 12 12.16 26.24 13.45
C ASN A 12 11.38 25.23 12.59
N HIS A 13 10.11 24.96 12.92
CA HIS A 13 9.20 24.06 12.20
C HIS A 13 9.71 22.62 12.11
N ASP A 14 10.33 22.10 13.18
CA ASP A 14 10.81 20.70 13.27
C ASP A 14 9.91 19.78 14.12
N PHE A 15 8.73 20.28 14.52
CA PHE A 15 7.77 19.67 15.44
C PHE A 15 8.19 19.61 16.91
N LEU A 16 9.42 20.00 17.24
CA LEU A 16 9.92 20.08 18.61
C LEU A 16 9.80 21.53 19.07
N PRO A 17 9.03 21.83 20.14
CA PRO A 17 8.97 23.20 20.63
C PRO A 17 10.37 23.70 21.00
N ASP A 18 10.70 24.91 20.58
CA ASP A 18 12.00 25.57 20.76
C ASP A 18 11.87 26.93 21.48
N ALA A 19 10.64 27.34 21.80
CA ALA A 19 10.36 28.50 22.61
C ALA A 19 9.17 28.27 23.55
N LEU A 20 9.31 28.74 24.79
CA LEU A 20 8.25 28.75 25.79
C LEU A 20 7.60 30.15 25.85
N ASP A 21 6.33 30.22 25.51
CA ASP A 21 5.51 31.43 25.49
C ASP A 21 4.38 31.31 26.52
N VAL A 22 4.76 31.21 27.80
CA VAL A 22 3.83 31.24 28.95
C VAL A 22 4.57 31.74 30.19
N LYS A 23 3.85 32.47 31.06
CA LYS A 23 4.33 32.89 32.37
C LYS A 23 3.46 32.36 33.50
N LEU A 24 4.07 32.08 34.65
CA LEU A 24 3.36 31.73 35.88
C LEU A 24 3.09 32.99 36.70
N VAL A 25 1.85 33.17 37.14
CA VAL A 25 1.40 34.30 37.97
C VAL A 25 1.08 33.77 39.37
N LEU A 26 1.89 34.14 40.36
CA LEU A 26 1.68 33.78 41.76
C LEU A 26 1.08 34.96 42.53
N PRO A 27 0.14 34.72 43.47
CA PRO A 27 -0.39 35.77 44.33
C PRO A 27 0.68 36.24 45.34
N GLU A 28 0.55 37.47 45.86
CA GLU A 28 1.50 38.03 46.84
C GLU A 28 1.62 37.18 48.12
N ASP A 29 0.57 36.46 48.49
CA ASP A 29 0.48 35.57 49.64
C ASP A 29 0.55 34.08 49.27
N ALA A 30 1.24 33.74 48.17
CA ALA A 30 1.43 32.37 47.70
C ALA A 30 1.97 31.46 48.81
N SER A 31 1.36 30.28 48.94
CA SER A 31 1.78 29.26 49.91
C SER A 31 2.98 28.44 49.39
N ASP A 32 3.64 27.72 50.30
CA ASP A 32 4.70 26.77 49.92
C ASP A 32 4.20 25.73 48.91
N ALA A 33 2.94 25.30 49.02
CA ALA A 33 2.32 24.37 48.08
C ALA A 33 2.19 24.96 46.66
N MET A 34 1.80 26.24 46.54
CA MET A 34 1.76 26.94 45.25
C MET A 34 3.14 27.09 44.63
N PHE A 35 4.17 27.37 45.44
CA PHE A 35 5.55 27.42 44.96
C PHE A 35 6.03 26.06 44.44
N LEU A 36 5.72 24.97 45.15
CA LEU A 36 6.04 23.61 44.70
C LEU A 36 5.34 23.27 43.37
N ALA A 37 4.04 23.54 43.27
CA ALA A 37 3.28 23.33 42.04
C ALA A 37 3.83 24.17 40.85
N ALA A 38 4.22 25.42 41.10
CA ALA A 38 4.87 26.26 40.09
C ALA A 38 6.22 25.69 39.64
N CYS A 39 7.01 25.12 40.57
CA CYS A 39 8.26 24.45 40.23
C CYS A 39 8.04 23.20 39.37
N ASP A 40 7.05 22.36 39.70
CA ASP A 40 6.70 21.17 38.92
C ASP A 40 6.29 21.55 37.50
N LEU A 41 5.43 22.56 37.34
CA LEU A 41 5.03 23.07 36.02
C LEU A 41 6.22 23.62 35.24
N ALA A 42 7.07 24.44 35.88
CA ALA A 42 8.25 25.00 35.22
C ALA A 42 9.21 23.89 34.76
N TYR A 43 9.42 22.87 35.59
CA TYR A 43 10.23 21.71 35.22
C TYR A 43 9.62 20.95 34.04
N ARG A 44 8.31 20.65 34.09
CA ARG A 44 7.63 19.96 33.00
C ARG A 44 7.68 20.76 31.70
N PHE A 45 7.45 22.08 31.72
CA PHE A 45 7.63 22.93 30.53
C PHE A 45 9.07 22.90 30.00
N GLY A 46 10.06 22.93 30.90
CA GLY A 46 11.48 22.79 30.53
C GLY A 46 11.79 21.45 29.85
N MET A 47 11.04 20.39 30.15
CA MET A 47 11.13 19.11 29.45
C MET A 47 10.53 19.19 28.04
N GLU A 48 9.44 19.94 27.83
CA GLU A 48 8.74 19.97 26.54
C GLU A 48 9.23 21.02 25.54
N THR A 49 10.30 21.75 25.86
CA THR A 49 10.94 22.71 24.94
C THR A 49 12.43 22.43 24.78
N THR A 50 13.01 22.74 23.62
CA THR A 50 14.46 22.72 23.36
C THR A 50 15.11 24.08 23.59
N GLY A 51 14.33 25.15 23.74
CA GLY A 51 14.83 26.50 23.98
C GLY A 51 13.93 27.33 24.89
N TYR A 52 14.53 28.31 25.56
CA TYR A 52 13.87 29.18 26.52
C TYR A 52 14.59 30.52 26.65
N GLU A 53 13.81 31.60 26.67
CA GLU A 53 14.27 32.98 26.87
C GLU A 53 13.38 33.68 27.92
N GLY A 54 14.00 34.39 28.87
CA GLY A 54 13.31 35.23 29.86
C GLY A 54 13.23 34.63 31.26
N THR A 55 12.25 35.10 32.04
CA THR A 55 11.86 34.59 33.38
C THR A 55 10.57 33.78 33.30
N ILE A 56 10.38 32.75 34.13
CA ILE A 56 9.16 31.92 34.06
C ILE A 56 8.00 32.59 34.80
N LEU A 57 8.33 33.44 35.78
CA LEU A 57 7.38 34.28 36.47
C LEU A 57 6.98 35.48 35.62
N ALA A 58 5.71 35.82 35.68
CA ALA A 58 5.16 36.99 35.01
C ALA A 58 5.69 38.29 35.61
N GLU A 59 6.02 39.26 34.76
CA GLU A 59 6.28 40.63 35.19
C GLU A 59 4.97 41.34 35.55
N ALA A 60 5.06 42.40 36.35
CA ALA A 60 3.90 43.20 36.74
C ALA A 60 3.18 43.76 35.50
N GLY A 61 1.90 43.42 35.34
CA GLY A 61 1.09 43.86 34.20
C GLY A 61 1.33 43.07 32.91
N TYR A 62 2.03 41.92 32.96
CA TYR A 62 2.08 40.99 31.83
C TYR A 62 0.67 40.60 31.39
N LYS A 63 0.46 40.50 30.08
CA LYS A 63 -0.87 40.24 29.49
C LYS A 63 -0.95 39.02 28.60
N GLY A 64 0.20 38.44 28.22
CA GLY A 64 0.28 37.30 27.31
C GLY A 64 -0.24 36.00 27.93
N ASN A 65 0.22 34.87 27.40
CA ASN A 65 -0.17 33.54 27.85
C ASN A 65 0.23 33.30 29.32
N GLN A 66 -0.72 32.92 30.17
CA GLN A 66 -0.51 32.84 31.62
C GLN A 66 -1.12 31.59 32.25
N ILE A 67 -0.41 31.05 33.25
CA ILE A 67 -0.99 30.16 34.27
C ILE A 67 -1.07 30.93 35.57
N ILE A 68 -2.30 31.17 36.04
CA ILE A 68 -2.61 32.04 37.17
C ILE A 68 -2.95 31.18 38.39
N PHE A 69 -2.21 31.36 39.48
CA PHE A 69 -2.46 30.63 40.73
C PHE A 69 -3.45 31.39 41.60
N GLU A 70 -4.48 30.70 42.10
CA GLU A 70 -5.47 31.27 43.01
C GLU A 70 -5.73 30.33 44.19
N LYS A 71 -5.92 30.91 45.38
CA LYS A 71 -6.33 30.10 46.55
C LYS A 71 -7.80 29.71 46.38
N ALA A 72 -8.08 28.41 46.52
CA ALA A 72 -9.43 27.87 46.52
C ALA A 72 -9.49 26.60 47.36
N ASP A 73 -10.69 26.28 47.85
CA ASP A 73 -10.92 25.02 48.59
C ASP A 73 -10.84 23.81 47.66
N GLN A 74 -11.34 23.95 46.43
CA GLN A 74 -11.26 22.93 45.39
C GLN A 74 -9.96 23.09 44.60
N THR A 75 -9.23 21.98 44.42
CA THR A 75 -8.06 21.94 43.54
C THR A 75 -8.49 21.62 42.12
N GLU A 76 -8.16 22.51 41.18
CA GLU A 76 -8.54 22.38 39.77
C GLU A 76 -7.65 23.23 38.84
N LEU A 77 -7.55 22.81 37.58
CA LEU A 77 -7.00 23.58 36.47
C LEU A 77 -8.13 23.97 35.53
N VAL A 78 -8.40 25.26 35.33
CA VAL A 78 -9.54 25.75 34.55
C VAL A 78 -9.06 26.60 33.38
N LEU A 79 -9.54 26.32 32.17
CA LEU A 79 -9.32 27.15 31.00
C LEU A 79 -10.16 28.44 31.12
N GLY A 80 -9.50 29.60 31.11
CA GLY A 80 -10.15 30.89 31.12
C GLY A 80 -10.66 31.32 29.75
N GLU A 81 -11.46 32.38 29.72
CA GLU A 81 -11.82 33.04 28.46
C GLU A 81 -10.55 33.50 27.73
N THR A 82 -10.43 33.13 26.45
CA THR A 82 -9.34 33.60 25.60
C THR A 82 -9.74 34.97 25.07
N ASP A 83 -9.17 36.03 25.63
CA ASP A 83 -9.28 37.39 25.10
C ASP A 83 -8.12 37.67 24.13
N GLY A 84 -8.18 38.77 23.38
CA GLY A 84 -7.12 39.16 22.45
C GLY A 84 -5.75 39.43 23.10
N ASP A 85 -5.66 39.33 24.44
CA ASP A 85 -4.44 39.54 25.23
C ASP A 85 -3.63 38.22 25.42
N GLY A 86 -4.23 37.02 25.35
CA GLY A 86 -3.52 35.72 25.41
C GLY A 86 -4.35 34.57 26.00
N VAL A 87 -3.81 33.34 26.01
CA VAL A 87 -4.49 32.18 26.64
C VAL A 87 -4.24 32.18 28.15
N LYS A 88 -5.32 32.18 28.94
CA LYS A 88 -5.27 32.18 30.42
C LYS A 88 -5.75 30.84 30.96
N VAL A 89 -4.99 30.25 31.87
CA VAL A 89 -5.36 29.03 32.58
C VAL A 89 -5.23 29.29 34.07
N TYR A 90 -6.25 28.98 34.85
CA TYR A 90 -6.26 29.17 36.30
C TYR A 90 -5.94 27.85 36.99
N LEU A 91 -4.89 27.84 37.82
CA LEU A 91 -4.59 26.73 38.72
C LEU A 91 -5.04 27.13 40.13
N ARG A 92 -6.18 26.59 40.53
CA ARG A 92 -6.82 26.88 41.81
C ARG A 92 -6.54 25.78 42.81
N GLY A 93 -6.29 26.14 44.06
CA GLY A 93 -6.09 25.18 45.15
C GLY A 93 -5.02 25.62 46.16
N ASP A 94 -4.82 24.83 47.21
CA ASP A 94 -3.75 25.00 48.19
C ASP A 94 -3.43 23.66 48.90
N GLY A 95 -2.38 23.63 49.71
CA GLY A 95 -2.02 22.50 50.57
C GLY A 95 -1.60 21.23 49.81
N GLU A 96 -1.74 20.08 50.48
CA GLU A 96 -1.29 18.78 49.93
C GLU A 96 -2.03 18.39 48.64
N ALA A 97 -3.32 18.74 48.53
CA ALA A 97 -4.12 18.45 47.34
C ALA A 97 -3.53 19.09 46.08
N LEU A 98 -3.14 20.37 46.14
CA LEU A 98 -2.51 21.07 45.02
C LEU A 98 -1.19 20.43 44.59
N THR A 99 -0.36 20.03 45.56
CA THR A 99 0.92 19.37 45.27
C THR A 99 0.74 18.00 44.63
N ALA A 100 -0.19 17.19 45.14
CA ALA A 100 -0.49 15.87 44.57
C ALA A 100 -1.10 15.97 43.17
N PHE A 101 -2.05 16.89 42.98
CA PHE A 101 -2.66 17.18 41.69
C PHE A 101 -1.62 17.57 40.65
N THR A 102 -0.78 18.56 40.96
CA THR A 102 0.19 19.09 40.01
C THR A 102 1.26 18.05 39.66
N ALA A 103 1.72 17.28 40.65
CA ALA A 103 2.65 16.17 40.43
C ALA A 103 2.03 15.10 39.52
N ARG A 104 0.78 14.67 39.76
CA ARG A 104 0.09 13.70 38.91
C ARG A 104 -0.10 14.24 37.50
N LEU A 105 -0.62 15.47 37.37
CA LEU A 105 -0.82 16.16 36.09
C LEU A 105 0.48 16.24 35.28
N CYS A 106 1.60 16.64 35.91
CA CYS A 106 2.90 16.74 35.27
C CYS A 106 3.54 15.38 34.93
N ASN A 107 3.02 14.26 35.45
CA ASN A 107 3.53 12.93 35.12
C ASN A 107 2.67 12.21 34.06
N THR A 108 1.37 12.49 33.99
CA THR A 108 0.45 11.74 33.12
C THR A 108 -0.07 12.56 31.95
N PHE A 109 -0.41 13.84 32.14
CA PHE A 109 -1.00 14.67 31.08
C PHE A 109 0.06 15.11 30.05
N PRO A 110 -0.25 15.15 28.73
CA PRO A 110 -1.53 14.86 28.08
C PRO A 110 -1.64 13.43 27.53
N LYS A 111 -0.77 12.50 27.97
CA LYS A 111 -0.87 11.10 27.58
C LYS A 111 -2.06 10.46 28.28
N ILE A 112 -2.69 9.50 27.62
CA ILE A 112 -3.82 8.75 28.17
C ILE A 112 -3.38 7.30 28.43
N CYS A 113 -3.20 6.52 27.37
CA CYS A 113 -2.70 5.14 27.44
C CYS A 113 -1.70 4.89 26.31
N GLY A 114 -0.62 4.19 26.63
CA GLY A 114 0.48 3.95 25.70
C GLY A 114 0.95 5.26 25.04
N GLU A 115 0.80 5.33 23.72
CA GLU A 115 1.17 6.47 22.89
C GLU A 115 0.00 7.36 22.46
N ARG A 116 -1.22 7.15 22.98
CA ARG A 116 -2.39 8.00 22.68
C ARG A 116 -2.47 9.20 23.62
N SER A 117 -2.93 10.34 23.11
CA SER A 117 -3.06 11.59 23.85
C SER A 117 -4.51 12.09 23.96
N TRP A 118 -4.76 13.04 24.86
CA TRP A 118 -6.04 13.73 24.98
C TRP A 118 -6.49 14.43 23.70
N LYS A 119 -5.55 14.94 22.90
CA LYS A 119 -5.86 15.50 21.59
C LYS A 119 -6.51 14.44 20.68
N ASP A 120 -5.96 13.23 20.67
CA ASP A 120 -6.46 12.14 19.83
C ASP A 120 -7.88 11.74 20.24
N LEU A 121 -8.09 11.53 21.56
CA LEU A 121 -9.42 11.18 22.08
C LEU A 121 -10.47 12.27 21.81
N LEU A 122 -10.13 13.55 21.96
CA LEU A 122 -11.04 14.65 21.67
C LEU A 122 -11.43 14.68 20.18
N MET A 123 -10.49 14.43 19.27
CA MET A 123 -10.78 14.31 17.83
C MET A 123 -11.70 13.11 17.54
N ASP A 124 -11.48 11.97 18.19
CA ASP A 124 -12.37 10.81 18.05
C ASP A 124 -13.77 11.11 18.59
N MET A 125 -13.90 11.88 19.68
CA MET A 125 -15.19 12.34 20.18
C MET A 125 -15.90 13.29 19.21
N VAL A 126 -15.16 14.16 18.49
CA VAL A 126 -15.75 14.95 17.41
C VAL A 126 -16.34 14.04 16.34
N ASP A 127 -15.60 13.01 15.91
CA ASP A 127 -16.08 12.01 14.95
C ASP A 127 -17.32 11.24 15.44
N ASP A 128 -17.38 10.92 16.74
CA ASP A 128 -18.55 10.31 17.35
C ASP A 128 -19.77 11.25 17.27
N PHE A 129 -19.65 12.50 17.73
CA PHE A 129 -20.78 13.45 17.81
C PHE A 129 -21.25 13.99 16.45
N ILE A 130 -20.52 13.73 15.37
CA ILE A 130 -20.97 13.95 13.98
C ILE A 130 -21.50 12.67 13.32
N LEU A 131 -21.66 11.57 14.07
CA LEU A 131 -22.15 10.26 13.61
C LEU A 131 -21.23 9.51 12.64
N ARG A 132 -19.94 9.81 12.64
CA ARG A 132 -18.95 9.04 11.88
C ARG A 132 -18.49 7.80 12.65
N GLY A 133 -18.28 7.94 13.96
CA GLY A 133 -17.86 6.85 14.85
C GLY A 133 -19.02 6.02 15.42
N GLU A 134 -18.77 4.73 15.66
CA GLU A 134 -19.75 3.79 16.20
C GLU A 134 -20.29 4.16 17.59
N ASP A 135 -19.48 4.80 18.43
CA ASP A 135 -19.86 5.16 19.80
C ASP A 135 -20.89 6.29 19.80
N GLY A 136 -20.66 7.31 18.97
CA GLY A 136 -21.63 8.40 18.79
C GLY A 136 -22.91 7.96 18.09
N GLN A 137 -22.82 7.03 17.13
CA GLN A 137 -24.00 6.44 16.48
C GLN A 137 -24.88 5.69 17.49
N LEU A 138 -24.29 4.92 18.41
CA LEU A 138 -25.04 4.25 19.49
C LEU A 138 -25.65 5.27 20.46
N ALA A 139 -24.90 6.32 20.85
CA ALA A 139 -25.41 7.35 21.74
C ALA A 139 -26.60 8.11 21.13
N GLU A 140 -26.52 8.48 19.85
CA GLU A 140 -27.62 9.14 19.13
C GLU A 140 -28.84 8.22 19.01
N LEU A 141 -28.63 6.94 18.67
CA LEU A 141 -29.72 5.95 18.65
C LEU A 141 -30.45 5.90 19.99
N LYS A 142 -29.71 5.87 21.10
CA LYS A 142 -30.30 5.82 22.44
C LYS A 142 -31.07 7.09 22.80
N ALA A 143 -30.55 8.25 22.43
CA ALA A 143 -31.25 9.52 22.60
C ALA A 143 -32.58 9.55 21.82
N LEU A 144 -32.59 9.02 20.60
CA LEU A 144 -33.79 8.92 19.77
C LEU A 144 -34.82 7.93 20.36
N GLN A 145 -34.38 6.74 20.78
CA GLN A 145 -35.23 5.71 21.39
C GLN A 145 -35.86 6.17 22.72
N GLU A 146 -35.19 7.01 23.50
CA GLU A 146 -35.75 7.60 24.73
C GLU A 146 -36.90 8.57 24.42
N LYS A 147 -36.82 9.26 23.27
CA LYS A 147 -37.78 10.30 22.89
C LYS A 147 -39.05 9.71 22.27
N GLU A 148 -38.91 8.77 21.35
CA GLU A 148 -40.02 8.25 20.55
C GLU A 148 -39.87 6.75 20.27
N SER A 149 -40.99 6.02 20.30
CA SER A 149 -41.03 4.63 19.83
C SER A 149 -41.10 4.58 18.29
N GLY A 150 -40.53 3.54 17.69
CA GLY A 150 -40.54 3.30 16.25
C GLY A 150 -39.58 2.17 15.88
N ALA A 151 -39.61 1.75 14.62
CA ALA A 151 -38.63 0.81 14.09
C ALA A 151 -37.38 1.60 13.67
N TYR A 152 -36.25 1.35 14.34
CA TYR A 152 -34.99 2.02 14.05
C TYR A 152 -34.06 1.12 13.25
N ALA A 153 -33.33 1.71 12.30
CA ALA A 153 -32.21 1.06 11.63
C ALA A 153 -31.02 2.02 11.56
N VAL A 154 -29.84 1.50 11.89
CA VAL A 154 -28.56 2.21 11.84
C VAL A 154 -27.79 1.73 10.62
N TYR A 155 -27.47 2.66 9.72
CA TYR A 155 -26.48 2.46 8.67
C TYR A 155 -25.19 3.07 9.22
N GLY A 156 -24.46 2.27 10.00
CA GLY A 156 -23.37 2.71 10.86
C GLY A 156 -22.00 2.30 10.36
N SER A 157 -20.99 2.78 11.07
CA SER A 157 -19.57 2.46 10.87
C SER A 157 -19.35 0.95 10.74
N PRO A 158 -18.37 0.49 9.93
CA PRO A 158 -18.02 -0.93 9.85
C PRO A 158 -17.54 -1.54 11.18
N ARG A 159 -17.30 -0.72 12.22
CA ARG A 159 -16.68 -1.11 13.50
C ARG A 159 -17.66 -1.43 14.65
N TRP A 160 -18.97 -1.51 14.40
CA TRP A 160 -19.92 -1.87 15.45
C TRP A 160 -19.59 -3.24 16.07
N SER A 161 -19.24 -3.25 17.35
CA SER A 161 -19.00 -4.45 18.14
C SER A 161 -20.29 -5.21 18.46
N GLU A 162 -20.18 -6.49 18.78
CA GLU A 162 -21.33 -7.31 19.20
C GLU A 162 -21.98 -6.77 20.49
N GLU A 163 -21.21 -6.17 21.39
CA GLU A 163 -21.73 -5.55 22.61
C GLU A 163 -22.56 -4.29 22.30
N GLN A 164 -22.08 -3.43 21.40
CA GLN A 164 -22.83 -2.26 20.96
C GLN A 164 -24.10 -2.66 20.19
N LYS A 165 -24.04 -3.67 19.31
CA LYS A 165 -25.22 -4.21 18.62
C LYS A 165 -26.26 -4.74 19.60
N LYS A 166 -25.82 -5.42 20.67
CA LYS A 166 -26.72 -5.87 21.74
C LYS A 166 -27.32 -4.70 22.50
N GLU A 167 -26.52 -3.68 22.82
CA GLU A 167 -27.01 -2.47 23.49
C GLU A 167 -28.01 -1.71 22.60
N ALA A 168 -27.89 -1.77 21.26
CA ALA A 168 -28.84 -1.14 20.32
C ALA A 168 -30.30 -1.63 20.46
N GLY A 169 -30.51 -2.81 21.06
CA GLY A 169 -31.84 -3.38 21.30
C GLY A 169 -32.47 -3.92 20.01
N ASP A 170 -33.73 -3.53 19.75
CA ASP A 170 -34.48 -3.98 18.56
C ASP A 170 -34.10 -3.24 17.26
N ALA A 171 -33.11 -2.34 17.31
CA ALA A 171 -32.66 -1.63 16.13
C ALA A 171 -31.80 -2.54 15.23
N GLU A 172 -32.06 -2.52 13.93
CA GLU A 172 -31.21 -3.21 12.96
C GLU A 172 -29.93 -2.40 12.72
N VAL A 173 -28.76 -3.05 12.68
CA VAL A 173 -27.48 -2.38 12.47
C VAL A 173 -26.81 -2.94 11.22
N TYR A 174 -26.60 -2.06 10.24
CA TYR A 174 -25.99 -2.34 8.95
C TYR A 174 -24.66 -1.58 8.82
N ASN A 175 -23.69 -2.16 8.12
CA ASN A 175 -22.51 -1.41 7.68
C ASN A 175 -22.90 -0.54 6.48
N TYR A 176 -22.87 0.78 6.60
CA TYR A 176 -23.28 1.66 5.51
C TYR A 176 -22.41 1.52 4.25
N LYS A 177 -21.17 1.05 4.41
CA LYS A 177 -20.20 0.81 3.33
C LYS A 177 -20.32 -0.59 2.70
N SER A 178 -21.19 -1.47 3.18
CA SER A 178 -21.37 -2.79 2.56
C SER A 178 -21.99 -2.65 1.17
N GLY A 179 -21.59 -3.50 0.23
CA GLY A 179 -22.14 -3.49 -1.12
C GLY A 179 -23.60 -3.95 -1.21
N GLN A 180 -24.40 -3.23 -1.99
CA GLN A 180 -25.71 -3.67 -2.48
C GLN A 180 -25.65 -3.84 -4.00
N LYS A 181 -26.19 -4.95 -4.52
CA LYS A 181 -26.12 -5.29 -5.94
C LYS A 181 -27.01 -4.38 -6.79
N MET A 182 -26.42 -3.73 -7.79
CA MET A 182 -27.13 -2.88 -8.75
C MET A 182 -27.59 -3.65 -9.97
N TYR A 183 -26.66 -4.37 -10.60
CA TYR A 183 -26.98 -5.25 -11.69
C TYR A 183 -25.99 -6.42 -11.74
N GLU A 184 -26.39 -7.44 -12.48
CA GLU A 184 -25.57 -8.58 -12.82
C GLU A 184 -25.81 -8.92 -14.29
N LYS A 185 -24.73 -9.15 -15.03
CA LYS A 185 -24.78 -9.65 -16.41
C LYS A 185 -23.90 -10.88 -16.51
N VAL A 186 -24.36 -11.86 -17.28
CA VAL A 186 -23.63 -13.10 -17.55
C VAL A 186 -23.47 -13.22 -19.05
N TYR A 187 -22.23 -13.37 -19.48
CA TYR A 187 -21.83 -13.57 -20.86
C TYR A 187 -21.29 -14.99 -21.00
N GLU A 188 -21.76 -15.70 -22.02
CA GLU A 188 -21.29 -17.04 -22.40
C GLU A 188 -20.77 -16.94 -23.83
N PHE A 189 -19.58 -17.48 -24.07
CA PHE A 189 -18.95 -17.45 -25.38
C PHE A 189 -18.78 -18.88 -25.93
N PRO A 190 -18.70 -19.06 -27.25
CA PRO A 190 -18.22 -20.33 -27.80
C PRO A 190 -16.80 -20.57 -27.28
N TRP A 191 -16.46 -21.85 -27.10
CA TRP A 191 -15.10 -22.22 -26.74
C TRP A 191 -14.19 -22.13 -27.98
N GLU A 192 -13.00 -21.54 -27.89
CA GLU A 192 -12.10 -21.41 -29.04
C GLU A 192 -11.77 -22.77 -29.69
N VAL A 193 -11.73 -23.85 -28.90
CA VAL A 193 -11.57 -25.23 -29.38
C VAL A 193 -12.75 -25.67 -30.25
N GLU A 194 -13.98 -25.37 -29.82
CA GLU A 194 -15.19 -25.68 -30.62
C GLU A 194 -15.18 -24.90 -31.94
N VAL A 195 -14.75 -23.64 -31.93
CA VAL A 195 -14.62 -22.82 -33.15
C VAL A 195 -13.54 -23.39 -34.08
N PHE A 196 -12.41 -23.84 -33.53
CA PHE A 196 -11.35 -24.50 -34.29
C PHE A 196 -11.84 -25.80 -34.94
N GLU A 197 -12.58 -26.63 -34.18
CA GLU A 197 -13.18 -27.86 -34.67
C GLU A 197 -14.23 -27.61 -35.75
N GLU A 198 -15.09 -26.60 -35.59
CA GLU A 198 -16.10 -26.22 -36.59
C GLU A 198 -15.45 -25.85 -37.94
N LEU A 199 -14.32 -25.12 -37.92
CA LEU A 199 -13.58 -24.80 -39.14
C LEU A 199 -13.01 -26.05 -39.83
N LEU A 200 -12.54 -27.03 -39.07
CA LEU A 200 -12.10 -28.31 -39.63
C LEU A 200 -13.26 -29.09 -40.24
N GLU A 201 -14.39 -29.18 -39.53
CA GLU A 201 -15.58 -29.90 -39.97
C GLU A 201 -16.22 -29.32 -41.22
N THR A 202 -16.22 -27.99 -41.34
CA THR A 202 -16.90 -27.28 -42.44
C THR A 202 -15.98 -27.06 -43.65
N GLU A 203 -14.67 -26.84 -43.44
CA GLU A 203 -13.77 -26.39 -44.50
C GLU A 203 -12.64 -27.36 -44.85
N VAL A 204 -12.31 -28.34 -43.99
CA VAL A 204 -11.19 -29.27 -44.19
C VAL A 204 -11.69 -30.69 -44.48
N TYR A 205 -12.38 -31.32 -43.52
CA TYR A 205 -12.82 -32.72 -43.64
C TYR A 205 -13.66 -33.02 -44.89
N PRO A 206 -14.59 -32.15 -45.34
CA PRO A 206 -15.39 -32.40 -46.54
C PRO A 206 -14.57 -32.44 -47.84
N LYS A 207 -13.34 -31.92 -47.82
CA LYS A 207 -12.44 -31.89 -48.99
C LYS A 207 -11.46 -33.08 -49.01
N LEU A 208 -11.46 -33.91 -47.98
CA LEU A 208 -10.58 -35.08 -47.88
C LEU A 208 -11.04 -36.19 -48.83
N LYS A 209 -10.07 -36.93 -49.35
CA LYS A 209 -10.27 -38.08 -50.24
C LYS A 209 -9.43 -39.23 -49.71
N GLU A 210 -9.82 -40.45 -50.02
CA GLU A 210 -9.05 -41.64 -49.67
C GLU A 210 -7.60 -41.52 -50.18
N GLY A 211 -6.65 -41.69 -49.27
CA GLY A 211 -5.21 -41.56 -49.53
C GLY A 211 -4.65 -40.14 -49.57
N SER A 212 -5.44 -39.10 -49.32
CA SER A 212 -4.91 -37.73 -49.16
C SER A 212 -3.94 -37.64 -47.98
N THR A 213 -2.84 -36.91 -48.11
CA THR A 213 -2.02 -36.49 -46.95
C THR A 213 -2.53 -35.15 -46.41
N VAL A 214 -2.56 -35.00 -45.09
CA VAL A 214 -3.09 -33.81 -44.42
C VAL A 214 -2.08 -33.29 -43.41
N LYS A 215 -1.75 -32.01 -43.49
CA LYS A 215 -0.98 -31.28 -42.48
C LYS A 215 -1.86 -30.20 -41.85
N ILE A 216 -1.98 -30.23 -40.53
CA ILE A 216 -2.67 -29.22 -39.73
C ILE A 216 -1.66 -28.53 -38.82
N THR A 217 -1.64 -27.21 -38.86
CA THR A 217 -0.87 -26.39 -37.91
C THR A 217 -1.76 -25.29 -37.40
N GLY A 218 -1.83 -25.11 -36.09
CA GLY A 218 -2.66 -24.06 -35.50
C GLY A 218 -2.16 -23.62 -34.14
N ALA A 219 -2.86 -22.65 -33.57
CA ALA A 219 -2.67 -22.22 -32.19
C ALA A 219 -4.02 -21.88 -31.55
N VAL A 220 -4.19 -22.30 -30.30
CA VAL A 220 -5.29 -21.95 -29.38
C VAL A 220 -4.69 -21.68 -28.00
N SER A 221 -5.28 -20.80 -27.21
CA SER A 221 -4.80 -20.38 -25.88
C SER A 221 -5.16 -21.39 -24.78
N GLU A 222 -4.89 -22.67 -25.04
CA GLU A 222 -5.28 -23.77 -24.16
C GLU A 222 -4.09 -24.38 -23.43
N THR A 223 -4.32 -25.21 -22.41
CA THR A 223 -3.27 -26.00 -21.76
C THR A 223 -2.69 -27.09 -22.68
N GLU A 224 -1.46 -27.57 -22.43
CA GLU A 224 -0.84 -28.65 -23.23
C GLU A 224 -1.73 -29.90 -23.30
N SER A 225 -2.38 -30.24 -22.19
CA SER A 225 -3.30 -31.38 -22.11
C SER A 225 -4.46 -31.27 -23.09
N VAL A 226 -5.10 -30.10 -23.17
CA VAL A 226 -6.21 -29.85 -24.10
C VAL A 226 -5.72 -29.86 -25.54
N ARG A 227 -4.62 -29.15 -25.85
CA ARG A 227 -4.03 -29.12 -27.20
C ARG A 227 -3.64 -30.52 -27.70
N ARG A 228 -3.12 -31.38 -26.82
CA ARG A 228 -2.81 -32.78 -27.16
C ARG A 228 -4.06 -33.59 -27.47
N LYS A 229 -5.12 -33.48 -26.66
CA LYS A 229 -6.42 -34.14 -26.93
C LYS A 229 -6.98 -33.69 -28.29
N MET A 230 -6.88 -32.40 -28.61
CA MET A 230 -7.28 -31.88 -29.92
C MET A 230 -6.48 -32.53 -31.05
N CYS A 231 -5.14 -32.57 -30.95
CA CYS A 231 -4.30 -33.20 -31.97
C CYS A 231 -4.70 -34.66 -32.21
N GLU A 232 -4.92 -35.45 -31.13
CA GLU A 232 -5.37 -36.84 -31.22
C GLU A 232 -6.75 -36.99 -31.89
N ALA A 233 -7.69 -36.11 -31.55
CA ALA A 233 -9.03 -36.11 -32.11
C ALA A 233 -9.04 -35.75 -33.62
N ILE A 234 -8.25 -34.76 -34.00
CA ILE A 234 -8.09 -34.33 -35.40
C ILE A 234 -7.48 -35.47 -36.23
N ASP A 235 -6.40 -36.08 -35.73
CA ASP A 235 -5.75 -37.22 -36.34
C ASP A 235 -6.70 -38.41 -36.54
N ALA A 236 -7.54 -38.69 -35.53
CA ALA A 236 -8.56 -39.73 -35.62
C ALA A 236 -9.59 -39.42 -36.72
N LYS A 237 -10.07 -38.16 -36.80
CA LYS A 237 -11.02 -37.72 -37.83
C LYS A 237 -10.45 -37.77 -39.24
N ILE A 238 -9.17 -37.40 -39.42
CA ILE A 238 -8.47 -37.53 -40.70
C ILE A 238 -8.41 -39.00 -41.14
N ARG A 239 -8.08 -39.91 -40.21
CA ARG A 239 -8.05 -41.36 -40.49
C ARG A 239 -9.43 -41.92 -40.79
N GLU A 240 -10.48 -41.47 -40.08
CA GLU A 240 -11.89 -41.84 -40.35
C GLU A 240 -12.33 -41.44 -41.77
N ALA A 241 -11.81 -40.32 -42.30
CA ALA A 241 -12.05 -39.86 -43.67
C ALA A 241 -11.23 -40.61 -44.73
N GLY A 242 -10.43 -41.62 -44.35
CA GLY A 242 -9.57 -42.39 -45.24
C GLY A 242 -8.29 -41.67 -45.68
N ALA A 243 -7.95 -40.55 -45.04
CA ALA A 243 -6.74 -39.77 -45.29
C ALA A 243 -5.63 -40.11 -44.28
N VAL A 244 -4.40 -39.65 -44.55
CA VAL A 244 -3.22 -39.87 -43.70
C VAL A 244 -2.83 -38.54 -43.04
N PRO A 245 -2.85 -38.45 -41.69
CA PRO A 245 -2.29 -37.29 -41.01
C PRO A 245 -0.77 -37.34 -41.14
N GLU A 246 -0.20 -36.37 -41.86
CA GLU A 246 1.23 -36.20 -42.06
C GLU A 246 1.87 -35.48 -40.87
N GLN A 247 1.23 -34.41 -40.40
CA GLN A 247 1.63 -33.65 -39.22
C GLN A 247 0.41 -32.90 -38.68
N THR A 248 0.15 -33.02 -37.37
CA THR A 248 -0.86 -32.22 -36.66
C THR A 248 -0.19 -31.58 -35.46
N THR A 249 -0.10 -30.26 -35.46
CA THR A 249 0.57 -29.51 -34.40
C THR A 249 -0.30 -28.32 -33.98
N ILE A 250 -0.60 -28.22 -32.69
CA ILE A 250 -1.38 -27.12 -32.12
C ILE A 250 -0.56 -26.50 -31.00
N TYR A 251 -0.12 -25.27 -31.22
CA TYR A 251 0.65 -24.46 -30.28
C TYR A 251 -0.24 -23.72 -29.30
N CYS A 252 0.35 -23.27 -28.18
CA CYS A 252 -0.31 -22.29 -27.34
C CYS A 252 -0.38 -20.93 -28.07
N ALA A 253 -1.57 -20.35 -28.18
CA ALA A 253 -1.73 -19.01 -28.78
C ALA A 253 -1.13 -17.92 -27.88
N TYR A 254 -1.11 -18.12 -26.57
CA TYR A 254 -0.32 -17.33 -25.63
C TYR A 254 1.17 -17.72 -25.76
N LYS A 255 2.04 -16.74 -26.01
CA LYS A 255 3.49 -16.92 -26.24
C LYS A 255 3.83 -18.02 -27.27
N GLN A 256 3.30 -17.88 -28.49
CA GLN A 256 3.50 -18.85 -29.58
C GLN A 256 4.96 -19.16 -29.88
N GLY A 257 5.86 -18.16 -29.77
CA GLY A 257 7.30 -18.36 -29.97
C GLY A 257 7.91 -19.30 -28.92
N TYR A 258 7.51 -19.15 -27.66
CA TYR A 258 7.92 -20.03 -26.56
C TYR A 258 7.40 -21.45 -26.79
N SER A 259 6.09 -21.60 -27.07
CA SER A 259 5.46 -22.90 -27.34
C SER A 259 6.12 -23.61 -28.54
N TRP A 260 6.38 -22.90 -29.64
CA TRP A 260 7.11 -23.45 -30.79
C TRP A 260 8.54 -23.90 -30.44
N LEU A 261 9.29 -23.09 -29.69
CA LEU A 261 10.64 -23.44 -29.29
C LEU A 261 10.67 -24.65 -28.34
N ALA A 262 9.78 -24.67 -27.36
CA ALA A 262 9.71 -25.70 -26.33
C ALA A 262 9.17 -27.04 -26.87
N GLU A 263 8.14 -27.01 -27.71
CA GLU A 263 7.39 -28.19 -28.13
C GLU A 263 7.89 -28.77 -29.46
N GLU A 264 8.39 -27.95 -30.40
CA GLU A 264 8.88 -28.42 -31.70
C GLU A 264 10.41 -28.33 -31.85
N MET A 265 11.01 -27.16 -31.60
CA MET A 265 12.44 -26.98 -31.86
C MET A 265 13.33 -27.71 -30.87
N LEU A 266 12.99 -27.70 -29.58
CA LEU A 266 13.81 -28.34 -28.55
C LEU A 266 14.05 -29.84 -28.81
N PRO A 267 13.04 -30.67 -29.13
CA PRO A 267 13.27 -32.06 -29.54
C PRO A 267 14.22 -32.20 -30.74
N ARG A 268 14.07 -31.35 -31.76
CA ARG A 268 14.91 -31.35 -32.97
C ARG A 268 16.36 -30.95 -32.66
N LEU A 269 16.55 -29.94 -31.81
CA LEU A 269 17.86 -29.49 -31.33
C LEU A 269 18.57 -30.61 -30.56
N LYS A 270 17.82 -31.33 -29.72
CA LYS A 270 18.32 -32.45 -28.92
C LYS A 270 18.73 -33.63 -29.80
N GLU A 271 17.92 -33.99 -30.80
CA GLU A 271 18.23 -35.05 -31.77
C GLU A 271 19.46 -34.69 -32.62
N ALA A 272 19.58 -33.44 -33.06
CA ALA A 272 20.73 -32.96 -33.82
C ALA A 272 22.02 -32.84 -32.97
N GLY A 273 21.88 -32.84 -31.64
CA GLY A 273 22.98 -32.68 -30.69
C GLY A 273 23.63 -31.29 -30.79
N ALA A 274 22.81 -30.25 -30.89
CA ALA A 274 23.25 -28.86 -30.95
C ALA A 274 23.98 -28.46 -29.66
N ASP A 275 25.15 -27.82 -29.80
CA ASP A 275 25.94 -27.24 -28.69
C ASP A 275 25.71 -25.73 -28.52
N THR A 276 25.07 -25.10 -29.52
CA THR A 276 24.75 -23.68 -29.59
C THR A 276 23.37 -23.50 -30.23
N VAL A 277 22.55 -22.62 -29.66
CA VAL A 277 21.22 -22.26 -30.18
C VAL A 277 21.20 -20.77 -30.45
N THR A 278 20.96 -20.37 -31.70
CA THR A 278 20.72 -18.95 -32.04
C THR A 278 19.26 -18.78 -32.42
N VAL A 279 18.55 -17.90 -31.70
CA VAL A 279 17.17 -17.53 -31.99
C VAL A 279 17.15 -16.10 -32.49
N TYR A 280 16.69 -15.92 -33.72
CA TYR A 280 16.45 -14.62 -34.31
C TYR A 280 14.97 -14.24 -34.07
N PHE A 281 14.71 -13.01 -33.64
CA PHE A 281 13.36 -12.44 -33.57
C PHE A 281 13.27 -11.22 -34.48
N LYS A 282 12.17 -11.07 -35.20
CA LYS A 282 11.93 -9.88 -36.03
C LYS A 282 11.52 -8.70 -35.13
N PRO A 283 12.18 -7.53 -35.16
CA PRO A 283 11.75 -6.39 -34.35
C PRO A 283 10.28 -6.02 -34.64
N PHE A 284 9.48 -5.84 -33.60
CA PHE A 284 8.05 -5.56 -33.73
C PHE A 284 7.82 -4.05 -33.90
N LEU A 285 7.80 -3.60 -35.15
CA LEU A 285 7.73 -2.19 -35.52
C LEU A 285 6.57 -1.94 -36.50
N PRO A 286 5.94 -0.74 -36.46
CA PRO A 286 4.99 -0.33 -37.49
C PRO A 286 5.61 -0.38 -38.89
N GLU A 287 4.77 -0.62 -39.90
CA GLU A 287 5.22 -0.68 -41.29
C GLU A 287 5.98 0.61 -41.68
N GLY A 288 7.20 0.44 -42.21
CA GLY A 288 8.07 1.54 -42.61
C GLY A 288 8.93 2.14 -41.49
N GLN A 289 8.79 1.71 -40.24
CA GLN A 289 9.66 2.12 -39.14
C GLN A 289 10.84 1.17 -38.97
N THR A 290 12.02 1.73 -38.71
CA THR A 290 13.27 0.97 -38.50
C THR A 290 14.03 1.40 -37.24
N GLU A 291 13.67 2.54 -36.64
CA GLU A 291 14.27 3.04 -35.41
C GLU A 291 13.56 2.46 -34.18
N TRP A 292 14.34 2.15 -33.15
CA TRP A 292 13.83 1.66 -31.87
C TRP A 292 13.64 2.84 -30.92
N ASN A 293 12.42 3.06 -30.44
CA ASN A 293 12.14 4.09 -29.45
C ASN A 293 12.53 3.60 -28.04
N ASP A 294 13.45 4.30 -27.38
CA ASP A 294 13.99 3.96 -26.05
C ASP A 294 13.79 5.14 -25.09
N GLU A 295 12.61 5.16 -24.44
CA GLU A 295 12.21 6.17 -23.44
C GLU A 295 12.74 5.84 -22.04
N ASN A 296 12.71 6.76 -21.07
CA ASN A 296 13.19 6.47 -19.72
C ASN A 296 12.14 5.67 -18.93
N GLY A 297 12.53 4.49 -18.41
CA GLY A 297 11.65 3.63 -17.60
C GLY A 297 12.07 3.45 -16.13
N ALA A 298 12.87 4.35 -15.57
CA ALA A 298 13.31 4.27 -14.16
C ALA A 298 12.18 4.45 -13.14
N ILE A 299 11.13 5.17 -13.52
CA ILE A 299 9.94 5.48 -12.71
C ILE A 299 8.67 5.32 -13.55
N PRO A 300 7.49 5.08 -12.94
CA PRO A 300 6.23 5.03 -13.66
C PRO A 300 5.94 6.33 -14.44
N SER A 301 5.30 6.21 -15.60
CA SER A 301 4.99 7.33 -16.49
C SER A 301 3.54 7.33 -16.96
N TYR A 302 2.75 8.32 -16.54
CA TYR A 302 1.33 8.45 -16.92
C TYR A 302 1.13 9.30 -18.19
N HIS A 303 2.12 9.38 -19.07
CA HIS A 303 2.02 10.15 -20.33
C HIS A 303 1.02 9.55 -21.34
N ASN A 304 0.54 8.33 -21.11
CA ASN A 304 -0.54 7.73 -21.88
C ASN A 304 -1.89 8.43 -21.65
N LEU A 305 -2.11 9.01 -20.46
CA LEU A 305 -3.34 9.73 -20.14
C LEU A 305 -3.45 10.96 -21.05
N SER A 306 -4.56 11.11 -21.76
CA SER A 306 -4.78 12.20 -22.75
C SER A 306 -3.90 12.15 -24.02
N ALA A 307 -3.26 11.03 -24.35
CA ALA A 307 -2.47 10.91 -25.57
C ALA A 307 -3.34 11.07 -26.85
N GLU A 308 -2.87 11.86 -27.81
CA GLU A 308 -3.49 12.04 -29.14
C GLU A 308 -2.61 11.42 -30.25
N THR A 309 -2.33 10.12 -30.13
CA THR A 309 -1.45 9.38 -31.05
C THR A 309 -2.09 8.06 -31.49
N PRO A 310 -3.16 8.08 -32.31
CA PRO A 310 -3.95 6.88 -32.66
C PRO A 310 -3.15 5.78 -33.36
N ASP A 311 -2.08 6.14 -34.08
CA ASP A 311 -1.24 5.18 -34.81
C ASP A 311 -0.01 4.71 -34.01
N LYS A 312 0.18 5.21 -32.78
CA LYS A 312 1.29 4.78 -31.92
C LYS A 312 1.04 3.35 -31.45
N TRP A 313 2.02 2.48 -31.60
CA TRP A 313 2.02 1.14 -31.01
C TRP A 313 2.53 1.23 -29.57
N TYR A 314 1.84 0.58 -28.63
CA TYR A 314 2.34 0.44 -27.25
C TYR A 314 3.36 -0.67 -27.11
N ASP A 315 3.29 -1.67 -27.99
CA ASP A 315 4.22 -2.78 -28.07
C ASP A 315 5.66 -2.30 -28.24
N LEU A 316 6.58 -2.92 -27.50
CA LEU A 316 8.01 -2.61 -27.61
C LEU A 316 8.60 -3.22 -28.88
N PRO A 317 9.67 -2.62 -29.46
CA PRO A 317 10.41 -3.22 -30.58
C PRO A 317 10.91 -4.64 -30.28
N ILE A 318 11.16 -4.94 -29.01
CA ILE A 318 11.60 -6.24 -28.52
C ILE A 318 10.47 -7.19 -28.12
N ARG A 319 9.20 -6.87 -28.40
CA ARG A 319 8.06 -7.67 -27.92
C ARG A 319 8.20 -9.18 -28.14
N TYR A 320 8.65 -9.58 -29.33
CA TYR A 320 8.84 -11.01 -29.61
C TYR A 320 9.98 -11.63 -28.82
N LEU A 321 11.00 -10.86 -28.40
CA LEU A 321 11.95 -11.33 -27.40
C LEU A 321 11.30 -11.46 -26.01
N GLN A 322 10.38 -10.55 -25.65
CA GLN A 322 9.66 -10.62 -24.38
C GLN A 322 8.82 -11.90 -24.28
N GLU A 323 8.07 -12.22 -25.34
CA GLU A 323 7.26 -13.45 -25.43
C GLU A 323 8.08 -14.75 -25.38
N LEU A 324 9.40 -14.67 -25.60
CA LEU A 324 10.31 -15.81 -25.46
C LEU A 324 10.81 -16.01 -24.03
N TYR A 325 10.64 -15.07 -23.11
CA TYR A 325 11.09 -15.26 -21.74
C TYR A 325 10.22 -16.34 -21.03
N PRO A 326 10.80 -17.28 -20.24
CA PRO A 326 12.23 -17.53 -19.96
C PRO A 326 12.84 -18.73 -20.73
N ILE A 327 12.65 -18.85 -22.06
CA ILE A 327 13.01 -20.03 -22.86
C ILE A 327 14.49 -20.45 -22.75
N GLU A 328 15.41 -19.52 -22.45
CA GLU A 328 16.82 -19.85 -22.23
C GLU A 328 16.98 -20.93 -21.16
N ASP A 329 16.27 -20.79 -20.02
CA ASP A 329 16.41 -21.69 -18.88
C ASP A 329 16.02 -23.13 -19.28
N LEU A 330 14.93 -23.26 -20.04
CA LEU A 330 14.48 -24.54 -20.58
C LEU A 330 15.52 -25.14 -21.55
N LEU A 331 16.03 -24.36 -22.50
CA LEU A 331 17.00 -24.82 -23.50
C LEU A 331 18.32 -25.25 -22.85
N VAL A 332 18.84 -24.44 -21.92
CA VAL A 332 20.07 -24.72 -21.17
C VAL A 332 19.94 -26.04 -20.40
N LYS A 333 18.84 -26.20 -19.67
CA LYS A 333 18.56 -27.39 -18.87
C LYS A 333 18.43 -28.64 -19.74
N GLU A 334 17.63 -28.59 -20.79
CA GLU A 334 17.26 -29.78 -21.58
C GLU A 334 18.30 -30.20 -22.61
N LEU A 335 19.13 -29.27 -23.10
CA LEU A 335 20.24 -29.56 -24.01
C LEU A 335 21.58 -29.76 -23.29
N GLY A 336 21.70 -29.33 -22.03
CA GLY A 336 22.94 -29.44 -21.25
C GLY A 336 24.07 -28.54 -21.78
N ILE A 337 23.71 -27.36 -22.30
CA ILE A 337 24.65 -26.37 -22.86
C ILE A 337 24.88 -25.20 -21.89
N GLU A 338 25.90 -24.39 -22.11
CA GLU A 338 26.11 -23.18 -21.30
C GLU A 338 25.15 -22.05 -21.70
N ARG A 339 24.70 -21.23 -20.73
CA ARG A 339 23.82 -20.05 -20.96
C ARG A 339 24.28 -19.15 -22.10
N LYS A 340 25.59 -18.90 -22.19
CA LYS A 340 26.21 -18.07 -23.25
C LYS A 340 26.04 -18.64 -24.66
N ASN A 341 25.72 -19.93 -24.79
CA ASN A 341 25.51 -20.62 -26.06
C ASN A 341 24.04 -20.54 -26.53
N VAL A 342 23.14 -19.97 -25.75
CA VAL A 342 21.82 -19.54 -26.22
C VAL A 342 21.93 -18.06 -26.59
N VAL A 343 21.76 -17.71 -27.86
CA VAL A 343 22.02 -16.36 -28.37
C VAL A 343 20.76 -15.81 -29.03
N PHE A 344 20.32 -14.64 -28.60
CA PHE A 344 19.23 -13.89 -29.25
C PHE A 344 19.80 -12.85 -30.23
N LYS A 345 19.19 -12.72 -31.41
CA LYS A 345 19.56 -11.74 -32.43
C LYS A 345 18.33 -11.11 -33.07
N ALA A 346 18.44 -9.87 -33.53
CA ALA A 346 17.42 -9.30 -34.41
C ALA A 346 17.47 -9.99 -35.79
N TYR A 347 16.32 -10.35 -36.34
CA TYR A 347 16.20 -10.86 -37.70
C TYR A 347 16.22 -9.69 -38.70
N GLU A 348 17.19 -9.69 -39.61
CA GLU A 348 17.37 -8.66 -40.65
C GLU A 348 17.01 -9.16 -42.07
N GLY A 349 16.50 -10.38 -42.19
CA GLY A 349 16.12 -10.94 -43.50
C GLY A 349 14.78 -10.40 -44.02
N GLU A 350 14.51 -10.63 -45.30
CA GLU A 350 13.30 -10.16 -45.98
C GLU A 350 12.09 -11.09 -45.78
N ASP A 351 12.31 -12.31 -45.27
CA ASP A 351 11.23 -13.27 -45.09
C ASP A 351 10.17 -12.78 -44.09
N ASP A 352 8.93 -13.14 -44.39
CA ASP A 352 7.76 -12.84 -43.57
C ASP A 352 7.61 -13.88 -42.44
N ILE A 353 8.56 -13.83 -41.51
CA ILE A 353 8.63 -14.68 -40.33
C ILE A 353 8.71 -13.84 -39.06
N THR A 354 8.39 -14.45 -37.92
CA THR A 354 8.55 -13.85 -36.59
C THR A 354 9.84 -14.30 -35.94
N TYR A 355 10.12 -15.60 -36.00
CA TYR A 355 11.27 -16.25 -35.39
C TYR A 355 12.01 -17.13 -36.38
N LEU A 356 13.34 -17.23 -36.24
CA LEU A 356 14.19 -18.22 -36.90
C LEU A 356 15.09 -18.85 -35.83
N CYS A 357 15.06 -20.16 -35.68
CA CYS A 357 15.87 -20.88 -34.70
C CYS A 357 16.90 -21.76 -35.41
N GLN A 358 18.17 -21.60 -35.05
CA GLN A 358 19.30 -22.34 -35.60
C GLN A 358 20.03 -23.08 -34.47
N GLY A 359 20.02 -24.40 -34.54
CA GLY A 359 20.92 -25.25 -33.78
C GLY A 359 22.22 -25.44 -34.52
N SER A 360 23.35 -25.23 -33.85
CA SER A 360 24.67 -25.49 -34.40
C SER A 360 25.42 -26.53 -33.57
N LYS A 361 26.27 -27.29 -34.25
CA LYS A 361 27.22 -28.23 -33.65
C LYS A 361 28.59 -28.01 -34.28
N GLU A 362 29.62 -27.81 -33.47
CA GLU A 362 30.98 -27.51 -33.93
C GLU A 362 31.02 -26.34 -34.96
N ASN A 363 30.22 -25.30 -34.72
CA ASN A 363 30.04 -24.13 -35.60
C ASN A 363 29.37 -24.38 -36.97
N SER A 364 28.73 -25.53 -37.16
CA SER A 364 27.92 -25.81 -38.35
C SER A 364 26.45 -25.94 -37.98
N VAL A 365 25.56 -25.28 -38.72
CA VAL A 365 24.10 -25.40 -38.50
C VAL A 365 23.68 -26.85 -38.75
N CYS A 366 23.15 -27.50 -37.72
CA CYS A 366 22.71 -28.90 -37.76
C CYS A 366 21.19 -29.03 -37.86
N CYS A 367 20.44 -28.03 -37.41
CA CYS A 367 18.99 -27.94 -37.61
C CYS A 367 18.55 -26.48 -37.63
N GLU A 368 17.54 -26.18 -38.43
CA GLU A 368 16.98 -24.85 -38.60
C GLU A 368 15.47 -24.95 -38.83
N ASP A 369 14.72 -23.99 -38.31
CA ASP A 369 13.35 -23.74 -38.71
C ASP A 369 12.89 -22.31 -38.40
N ALA A 370 11.81 -21.87 -39.07
CA ALA A 370 11.22 -20.55 -38.89
C ALA A 370 9.73 -20.62 -38.53
N TYR A 371 9.28 -19.66 -37.73
CA TYR A 371 7.89 -19.57 -37.27
C TYR A 371 7.32 -18.17 -37.45
N LYS A 372 6.04 -18.08 -37.79
CA LYS A 372 5.29 -16.81 -37.92
C LYS A 372 4.15 -16.79 -36.90
N ALA A 373 4.28 -15.96 -35.88
CA ALA A 373 3.27 -15.78 -34.85
C ALA A 373 2.08 -14.95 -35.36
N ALA A 374 0.89 -15.28 -34.87
CA ALA A 374 -0.33 -14.56 -35.18
C ALA A 374 -0.71 -13.59 -34.05
N TRP A 375 -1.14 -12.38 -34.42
CA TRP A 375 -1.65 -11.35 -33.52
C TRP A 375 -2.90 -10.68 -34.09
N SER A 376 -3.70 -10.00 -33.26
CA SER A 376 -4.81 -9.15 -33.69
C SER A 376 -4.51 -7.68 -33.39
N GLU A 377 -4.81 -6.75 -34.31
CA GLU A 377 -4.65 -5.30 -34.07
C GLU A 377 -5.96 -4.72 -33.54
N ARG A 378 -5.85 -3.92 -32.48
CA ARG A 378 -6.98 -3.23 -31.86
C ARG A 378 -6.52 -1.92 -31.20
N PRO A 379 -7.40 -0.94 -30.99
CA PRO A 379 -7.07 0.20 -30.14
C PRO A 379 -6.77 -0.27 -28.70
N TYR A 380 -5.90 0.43 -27.98
CA TYR A 380 -5.66 0.16 -26.55
C TYR A 380 -6.97 0.27 -25.74
N MET A 381 -7.82 1.23 -26.09
CA MET A 381 -9.13 1.41 -25.47
C MET A 381 -10.17 1.82 -26.51
N ASN A 382 -11.31 1.13 -26.53
CA ASN A 382 -12.32 1.29 -27.60
C ASN A 382 -12.96 2.69 -27.61
N GLU A 383 -13.27 3.27 -26.45
CA GLU A 383 -13.85 4.63 -26.36
C GLU A 383 -12.80 5.74 -26.55
N TYR A 384 -11.51 5.41 -26.47
CA TYR A 384 -10.40 6.35 -26.62
C TYR A 384 -9.38 5.86 -27.67
N PRO A 385 -9.79 5.67 -28.93
CA PRO A 385 -8.92 5.12 -29.97
C PRO A 385 -7.70 6.01 -30.28
N GLN A 386 -7.75 7.29 -29.90
CA GLN A 386 -6.62 8.21 -29.99
C GLN A 386 -5.42 7.82 -29.11
N MET A 387 -5.60 6.94 -28.12
CA MET A 387 -4.53 6.56 -27.20
C MET A 387 -3.48 5.65 -27.84
N GLY A 388 -3.75 5.05 -29.00
CA GLY A 388 -2.83 4.16 -29.70
C GLY A 388 -3.38 2.74 -29.87
N LYS A 389 -2.51 1.85 -30.36
CA LYS A 389 -2.82 0.47 -30.73
C LYS A 389 -2.00 -0.54 -29.93
N VAL A 390 -2.57 -1.73 -29.81
CA VAL A 390 -1.99 -2.91 -29.16
C VAL A 390 -2.23 -4.12 -30.06
N HIS A 391 -1.39 -5.15 -29.91
CA HIS A 391 -1.42 -6.28 -30.84
C HIS A 391 -1.45 -7.66 -30.15
N PRO A 392 -2.36 -7.97 -29.21
CA PRO A 392 -2.35 -9.22 -28.46
C PRO A 392 -2.23 -10.46 -29.36
N SER A 393 -1.65 -11.53 -28.83
CA SER A 393 -1.55 -12.80 -29.56
C SER A 393 -2.95 -13.35 -29.87
N THR A 394 -3.11 -14.00 -31.02
CA THR A 394 -4.39 -14.59 -31.45
C THR A 394 -4.17 -16.00 -31.98
N GLY A 395 -5.21 -16.83 -31.92
CA GLY A 395 -5.20 -18.17 -32.47
C GLY A 395 -5.24 -18.18 -33.99
N TYR A 396 -4.92 -19.33 -34.58
CA TYR A 396 -5.03 -19.53 -36.02
C TYR A 396 -5.13 -21.01 -36.38
N ILE A 397 -5.61 -21.27 -37.59
CA ILE A 397 -5.64 -22.59 -38.20
C ILE A 397 -5.13 -22.53 -39.64
N LYS A 398 -4.20 -23.43 -39.95
CA LYS A 398 -3.67 -23.69 -41.29
C LYS A 398 -3.85 -25.16 -41.60
N ALA A 399 -4.40 -25.45 -42.78
CA ALA A 399 -4.57 -26.81 -43.27
C ALA A 399 -4.04 -26.94 -44.69
N GLU A 400 -3.21 -27.97 -44.90
CA GLU A 400 -2.71 -28.36 -46.21
C GLU A 400 -3.18 -29.78 -46.54
N VAL A 401 -3.61 -29.99 -47.78
CA VAL A 401 -4.00 -31.31 -48.29
C VAL A 401 -3.18 -31.61 -49.54
N ASN A 402 -2.43 -32.71 -49.51
CA ASN A 402 -1.47 -33.10 -50.56
C ASN A 402 -0.47 -31.97 -50.87
N GLY A 403 0.05 -31.30 -49.83
CA GLY A 403 0.99 -30.18 -49.93
C GLY A 403 0.42 -28.89 -50.53
N LYS A 404 -0.91 -28.73 -50.57
CA LYS A 404 -1.57 -27.49 -51.02
C LYS A 404 -2.35 -26.86 -49.87
N PRO A 405 -2.15 -25.56 -49.58
CA PRO A 405 -2.92 -24.86 -48.56
C PRO A 405 -4.39 -24.76 -48.99
N ILE A 406 -5.30 -25.17 -48.11
CA ILE A 406 -6.75 -25.12 -48.32
C ILE A 406 -7.49 -24.28 -47.27
N LEU A 407 -6.82 -23.93 -46.17
CA LEU A 407 -7.32 -23.07 -45.10
C LEU A 407 -6.15 -22.31 -44.47
N ASP A 408 -6.32 -21.02 -44.25
CA ASP A 408 -5.44 -20.16 -43.44
C ASP A 408 -6.33 -19.06 -42.84
N LYS A 409 -6.68 -19.20 -41.56
CA LYS A 409 -7.59 -18.29 -40.86
C LYS A 409 -7.12 -18.04 -39.44
N LYS A 410 -7.41 -16.83 -38.93
CA LYS A 410 -7.31 -16.54 -37.50
C LYS A 410 -8.50 -17.15 -36.76
N VAL A 411 -8.26 -17.56 -35.52
CA VAL A 411 -9.26 -18.04 -34.56
C VAL A 411 -9.11 -17.15 -33.34
N ARG A 412 -10.18 -16.44 -32.96
CA ARG A 412 -10.14 -15.60 -31.77
C ARG A 412 -10.01 -16.49 -30.53
N THR A 413 -9.17 -16.07 -29.60
CA THR A 413 -9.01 -16.75 -28.31
C THR A 413 -10.18 -16.41 -27.37
N ASP A 414 -10.39 -17.24 -26.35
CA ASP A 414 -11.41 -16.99 -25.33
C ASP A 414 -11.17 -15.63 -24.62
N LEU A 415 -9.91 -15.28 -24.36
CA LEU A 415 -9.54 -13.98 -23.78
C LEU A 415 -9.89 -12.80 -24.68
N GLU A 416 -9.76 -12.94 -26.01
CA GLU A 416 -10.16 -11.87 -26.95
C GLU A 416 -11.68 -11.63 -26.90
N GLU A 417 -12.49 -12.68 -26.77
CA GLU A 417 -13.95 -12.56 -26.63
C GLU A 417 -14.35 -11.88 -25.31
N ILE A 418 -13.72 -12.26 -24.19
CA ILE A 418 -13.92 -11.62 -22.88
C ILE A 418 -13.51 -10.14 -22.94
N TRP A 419 -12.34 -9.86 -23.53
CA TRP A 419 -11.81 -8.50 -23.64
C TRP A 419 -12.70 -7.59 -24.48
N ASP A 420 -13.22 -8.09 -25.61
CA ASP A 420 -14.12 -7.35 -26.48
C ASP A 420 -15.37 -6.90 -25.69
N VAL A 421 -16.00 -7.81 -24.92
CA VAL A 421 -17.16 -7.48 -24.06
C VAL A 421 -16.79 -6.52 -22.92
N TYR A 422 -15.63 -6.71 -22.29
CA TYR A 422 -15.16 -5.81 -21.23
C TYR A 422 -15.06 -4.36 -21.73
N GLN A 423 -14.47 -4.16 -22.90
CA GLN A 423 -14.30 -2.85 -23.52
C GLN A 423 -15.60 -2.27 -24.09
N SER A 424 -16.43 -3.07 -24.76
CA SER A 424 -17.60 -2.54 -25.49
C SER A 424 -18.87 -2.44 -24.66
N GLU A 425 -18.99 -3.20 -23.58
CA GLU A 425 -20.19 -3.25 -22.75
C GLU A 425 -19.91 -2.86 -21.30
N VAL A 426 -19.00 -3.56 -20.63
CA VAL A 426 -18.82 -3.46 -19.17
C VAL A 426 -18.35 -2.07 -18.73
N LEU A 427 -17.26 -1.55 -19.32
CA LEU A 427 -16.75 -0.23 -18.99
C LEU A 427 -17.77 0.89 -19.34
N PRO A 428 -18.39 0.91 -20.54
CA PRO A 428 -19.48 1.85 -20.84
C PRO A 428 -20.69 1.73 -19.92
N ASP A 429 -21.09 0.53 -19.47
CA ASP A 429 -22.17 0.34 -18.50
C ASP A 429 -21.85 1.00 -17.16
N CYS A 430 -20.64 0.82 -16.66
CA CYS A 430 -20.19 1.46 -15.43
C CYS A 430 -20.21 2.97 -15.55
N ARG A 431 -19.69 3.53 -16.67
CA ARG A 431 -19.77 4.96 -16.94
C ARG A 431 -21.22 5.46 -16.98
N ARG A 432 -22.13 4.76 -17.67
CA ARG A 432 -23.56 5.12 -17.71
C ARG A 432 -24.16 5.15 -16.31
N TYR A 433 -23.87 4.14 -15.49
CA TYR A 433 -24.30 4.12 -14.10
C TYR A 433 -23.79 5.34 -13.32
N ILE A 434 -22.51 5.71 -13.47
CA ILE A 434 -21.94 6.91 -12.83
C ILE A 434 -22.66 8.17 -13.31
N GLU A 435 -22.87 8.31 -14.62
CA GLU A 435 -23.57 9.47 -15.21
C GLU A 435 -25.03 9.57 -14.72
N GLU A 436 -25.74 8.44 -14.61
CA GLU A 436 -27.10 8.39 -14.08
C GLU A 436 -27.15 8.75 -12.59
N LYS A 437 -26.26 8.17 -11.77
CA LYS A 437 -26.17 8.41 -10.32
C LYS A 437 -25.84 9.86 -9.99
N THR A 438 -24.96 10.47 -10.78
CA THR A 438 -24.45 11.83 -10.53
C THR A 438 -25.20 12.94 -11.28
N GLY A 439 -26.21 12.59 -12.08
CA GLY A 439 -26.87 13.55 -12.98
C GLY A 439 -25.92 14.11 -14.04
N GLY A 440 -24.88 13.37 -14.40
CA GLY A 440 -23.90 13.69 -15.44
C GLY A 440 -22.76 14.63 -15.02
N THR A 441 -22.64 14.97 -13.73
CA THR A 441 -21.55 15.81 -13.19
C THR A 441 -20.65 14.97 -12.31
N VAL A 442 -19.34 14.97 -12.57
CA VAL A 442 -18.37 14.21 -11.77
C VAL A 442 -17.28 15.13 -11.21
N ALA A 443 -16.78 14.79 -10.03
CA ALA A 443 -15.70 15.51 -9.36
C ALA A 443 -14.90 14.54 -8.48
N GLU A 444 -13.70 14.94 -8.04
CA GLU A 444 -12.81 14.10 -7.25
C GLU A 444 -13.44 13.70 -5.91
N GLU A 445 -14.13 14.65 -5.25
CA GLU A 445 -14.80 14.48 -3.96
C GLU A 445 -16.06 13.59 -4.01
N MET A 446 -16.55 13.25 -5.20
CA MET A 446 -17.70 12.35 -5.39
C MET A 446 -17.31 10.88 -5.39
N GLN A 447 -16.01 10.58 -5.36
CA GLN A 447 -15.51 9.21 -5.30
C GLN A 447 -15.62 8.63 -3.88
N PRO A 448 -15.91 7.32 -3.75
CA PRO A 448 -16.10 6.34 -4.83
C PRO A 448 -17.52 6.40 -5.42
N PHE A 449 -17.66 6.09 -6.71
CA PHE A 449 -18.96 6.08 -7.39
C PHE A 449 -19.72 4.76 -7.19
N PHE A 450 -18.98 3.66 -7.07
CA PHE A 450 -19.49 2.32 -6.79
C PHE A 450 -18.65 1.67 -5.67
N HIS A 451 -19.19 0.62 -5.05
CA HIS A 451 -18.47 -0.15 -4.03
C HIS A 451 -17.47 -1.09 -4.72
N GLU A 452 -17.99 -1.92 -5.62
CA GLU A 452 -17.21 -2.94 -6.32
C GLU A 452 -17.78 -3.21 -7.72
N LEU A 453 -16.91 -3.26 -8.72
CA LEU A 453 -17.10 -3.88 -10.02
C LEU A 453 -16.42 -5.24 -9.99
N ARG A 454 -17.18 -6.29 -9.71
CA ARG A 454 -16.69 -7.67 -9.67
C ARG A 454 -16.81 -8.32 -11.04
N MET A 455 -15.73 -8.92 -11.50
CA MET A 455 -15.58 -9.58 -12.79
C MET A 455 -15.18 -11.04 -12.56
N ASP A 456 -16.17 -11.90 -12.41
CA ASP A 456 -16.04 -13.32 -12.09
C ASP A 456 -15.96 -14.12 -13.41
N ILE A 457 -14.77 -14.64 -13.72
CA ILE A 457 -14.42 -15.21 -15.02
C ILE A 457 -14.07 -16.68 -14.82
N THR A 458 -14.65 -17.56 -15.61
CA THR A 458 -14.26 -18.97 -15.71
C THR A 458 -13.81 -19.24 -17.14
N VAL A 459 -12.58 -19.69 -17.36
CA VAL A 459 -11.98 -19.82 -18.70
C VAL A 459 -10.92 -20.94 -18.74
N SER A 460 -10.71 -21.53 -19.91
CA SER A 460 -9.79 -22.65 -20.14
C SER A 460 -8.46 -22.15 -20.73
N GLU A 461 -7.55 -21.69 -19.87
CA GLU A 461 -6.36 -20.96 -20.32
C GLU A 461 -5.09 -21.48 -19.59
N PRO A 462 -3.89 -21.31 -20.16
CA PRO A 462 -2.64 -21.71 -19.51
C PRO A 462 -2.39 -20.91 -18.23
N ASP A 463 -1.97 -21.63 -17.20
CA ASP A 463 -1.51 -21.11 -15.91
C ASP A 463 -0.60 -22.16 -15.26
N GLU A 464 0.70 -22.12 -15.57
CA GLU A 464 1.65 -23.13 -15.11
C GLU A 464 3.03 -22.56 -14.76
N PRO A 465 3.67 -23.07 -13.69
CA PRO A 465 5.04 -22.70 -13.37
C PRO A 465 6.02 -23.30 -14.38
N THR A 466 6.99 -22.50 -14.82
CA THR A 466 8.04 -22.94 -15.76
C THR A 466 9.07 -23.87 -15.13
N GLY A 467 9.16 -23.86 -13.79
CA GLY A 467 10.25 -24.50 -13.03
C GLY A 467 11.58 -23.73 -13.10
N SER A 468 11.56 -22.49 -13.57
CA SER A 468 12.66 -21.53 -13.47
C SER A 468 12.27 -20.40 -12.52
N ARG A 469 13.02 -20.23 -11.42
CA ARG A 469 12.75 -19.22 -10.38
C ARG A 469 11.26 -19.25 -9.98
N GLU A 470 10.59 -18.10 -9.97
CA GLU A 470 9.15 -17.94 -9.75
C GLU A 470 8.37 -17.71 -11.06
N ASP A 471 8.99 -17.96 -12.23
CA ASP A 471 8.41 -17.62 -13.54
C ASP A 471 7.23 -18.52 -13.94
N LEU A 472 6.19 -17.90 -14.49
CA LEU A 472 4.93 -18.52 -14.91
C LEU A 472 4.72 -18.39 -16.43
N ILE A 473 4.00 -19.35 -17.02
CA ILE A 473 3.30 -19.18 -18.30
C ILE A 473 1.82 -19.11 -17.95
N SER A 474 1.32 -17.88 -17.77
CA SER A 474 -0.06 -17.64 -17.35
C SER A 474 -0.70 -16.53 -18.16
N SER A 475 -1.62 -16.88 -19.06
CA SER A 475 -2.47 -15.88 -19.71
C SER A 475 -3.53 -15.34 -18.76
N LEU A 476 -3.82 -16.08 -17.68
CA LEU A 476 -4.77 -15.70 -16.65
C LEU A 476 -4.26 -14.59 -15.73
N ASP A 477 -3.02 -14.70 -15.24
CA ASP A 477 -2.39 -13.62 -14.46
C ASP A 477 -2.25 -12.35 -15.33
N ALA A 478 -1.83 -12.51 -16.59
CA ALA A 478 -1.77 -11.39 -17.54
C ALA A 478 -3.14 -10.72 -17.76
N LEU A 479 -4.22 -11.50 -17.91
CA LEU A 479 -5.58 -10.97 -18.06
C LEU A 479 -6.05 -10.24 -16.80
N HIS A 480 -5.76 -10.81 -15.62
CA HIS A 480 -6.08 -10.20 -14.33
C HIS A 480 -5.49 -8.78 -14.25
N GLU A 481 -4.21 -8.65 -14.60
CA GLU A 481 -3.49 -7.38 -14.64
C GLU A 481 -4.05 -6.42 -15.69
N ASP A 482 -4.29 -6.89 -16.93
CA ASP A 482 -4.92 -6.12 -18.01
C ASP A 482 -6.26 -5.51 -17.58
N MET A 483 -7.17 -6.33 -17.03
CA MET A 483 -8.50 -5.86 -16.64
C MET A 483 -8.44 -4.82 -15.53
N TYR A 484 -7.58 -5.00 -14.53
CA TYR A 484 -7.45 -4.02 -13.45
C TYR A 484 -6.91 -2.67 -13.94
N PHE A 485 -5.75 -2.65 -14.61
CA PHE A 485 -5.11 -1.40 -15.02
C PHE A 485 -5.87 -0.67 -16.11
N VAL A 486 -6.41 -1.39 -17.11
CA VAL A 486 -7.17 -0.76 -18.19
C VAL A 486 -8.49 -0.21 -17.68
N GLY A 487 -9.14 -0.89 -16.70
CA GLY A 487 -10.28 -0.33 -15.99
C GLY A 487 -9.95 0.96 -15.25
N GLY A 488 -8.83 0.99 -14.53
CA GLY A 488 -8.33 2.21 -13.88
C GLY A 488 -8.04 3.36 -14.87
N ASP A 489 -7.38 3.05 -15.98
CA ASP A 489 -7.09 4.03 -17.04
C ASP A 489 -8.36 4.56 -17.71
N TYR A 490 -9.39 3.72 -17.85
CA TYR A 490 -10.68 4.13 -18.39
C TYR A 490 -11.31 5.25 -17.55
N PHE A 491 -11.42 5.06 -16.24
CA PHE A 491 -12.02 6.07 -15.35
C PHE A 491 -11.16 7.33 -15.21
N LYS A 492 -9.82 7.22 -15.20
CA LYS A 492 -8.92 8.38 -15.24
C LYS A 492 -9.15 9.23 -16.48
N ASN A 493 -9.22 8.61 -17.67
CA ASN A 493 -9.48 9.34 -18.92
C ASN A 493 -10.89 9.92 -18.96
N TYR A 494 -11.89 9.19 -18.46
CA TYR A 494 -13.25 9.71 -18.31
C TYR A 494 -13.28 10.98 -17.45
N GLY A 495 -12.61 10.96 -16.30
CA GLY A 495 -12.45 12.12 -15.42
C GLY A 495 -11.79 13.32 -16.11
N ILE A 496 -10.66 13.09 -16.78
CA ILE A 496 -9.92 14.16 -17.47
C ILE A 496 -10.80 14.81 -18.54
N GLN A 497 -11.50 14.02 -19.36
CA GLN A 497 -12.36 14.55 -20.42
C GLN A 497 -13.61 15.25 -19.89
N LYS A 498 -14.23 14.71 -18.83
CA LYS A 498 -15.52 15.18 -18.32
C LYS A 498 -15.39 16.35 -17.35
N ALA A 499 -14.35 16.36 -16.51
CA ALA A 499 -14.20 17.28 -15.39
C ALA A 499 -12.78 17.88 -15.26
N GLY A 500 -11.81 17.46 -16.08
CA GLY A 500 -10.43 17.96 -16.01
C GLY A 500 -9.62 17.44 -14.82
N VAL A 501 -10.09 16.38 -14.15
CA VAL A 501 -9.46 15.75 -12.99
C VAL A 501 -9.33 14.25 -13.18
N MET A 502 -8.30 13.61 -12.62
CA MET A 502 -8.18 12.16 -12.67
C MET A 502 -9.13 11.52 -11.65
N LEU A 503 -10.00 10.61 -12.10
CA LEU A 503 -10.81 9.77 -11.22
C LEU A 503 -10.06 8.46 -10.97
N ASP A 504 -9.27 8.43 -9.91
CA ASP A 504 -8.34 7.35 -9.53
C ASP A 504 -8.80 6.54 -8.29
N ALA A 505 -10.05 6.74 -7.86
CA ALA A 505 -10.72 5.96 -6.81
C ALA A 505 -12.21 5.70 -7.15
N PRO A 506 -12.54 5.20 -8.36
CA PRO A 506 -13.94 5.05 -8.77
C PRO A 506 -14.74 4.04 -7.92
N GLY A 507 -14.04 3.15 -7.21
CA GLY A 507 -14.54 1.96 -6.52
C GLY A 507 -13.62 0.77 -6.82
N LEU A 508 -13.79 -0.35 -6.11
CA LEU A 508 -12.94 -1.53 -6.33
C LEU A 508 -13.22 -2.17 -7.70
N ILE A 509 -12.22 -2.30 -8.56
CA ILE A 509 -12.31 -3.05 -9.82
C ILE A 509 -11.68 -4.41 -9.59
N LEU A 510 -12.48 -5.47 -9.47
CA LEU A 510 -12.04 -6.78 -8.97
C LEU A 510 -12.22 -7.89 -10.02
N PRO A 511 -11.19 -8.22 -10.81
CA PRO A 511 -11.13 -9.48 -11.55
C PRO A 511 -10.99 -10.65 -10.57
N VAL A 512 -11.82 -11.68 -10.74
CA VAL A 512 -11.69 -12.98 -10.06
C VAL A 512 -11.78 -14.05 -11.13
N ILE A 513 -10.65 -14.72 -11.38
CA ILE A 513 -10.50 -15.60 -12.53
C ILE A 513 -10.31 -17.03 -12.04
N HIS A 514 -11.03 -17.97 -12.65
CA HIS A 514 -11.05 -19.38 -12.34
C HIS A 514 -10.63 -20.19 -13.57
N GLN A 515 -9.58 -21.02 -13.43
CA GLN A 515 -9.14 -21.90 -14.51
C GLN A 515 -10.06 -23.13 -14.59
N LYS A 516 -10.71 -23.34 -15.73
CA LYS A 516 -11.57 -24.52 -15.95
C LYS A 516 -11.72 -24.87 -17.43
N GLU A 517 -11.47 -26.13 -17.76
CA GLU A 517 -11.65 -26.68 -19.13
C GLU A 517 -13.09 -26.50 -19.63
N GLY A 518 -13.22 -25.94 -20.83
CA GLY A 518 -14.47 -25.75 -21.56
C GLY A 518 -14.86 -24.29 -21.78
N ARG A 519 -16.14 -24.08 -22.14
CA ARG A 519 -16.66 -22.77 -22.54
C ARG A 519 -16.45 -21.69 -21.49
N PRO A 520 -16.00 -20.50 -21.91
CA PRO A 520 -15.78 -19.39 -20.99
C PRO A 520 -17.10 -18.76 -20.53
N VAL A 521 -17.13 -18.35 -19.27
CA VAL A 521 -18.25 -17.64 -18.64
C VAL A 521 -17.70 -16.38 -17.98
N PHE A 522 -18.28 -15.23 -18.31
CA PHE A 522 -17.93 -13.94 -17.72
C PHE A 522 -19.15 -13.34 -17.02
N ARG A 523 -19.13 -13.32 -15.68
CA ARG A 523 -20.16 -12.70 -14.85
C ARG A 523 -19.67 -11.38 -14.29
N VAL A 524 -20.41 -10.33 -14.58
CA VAL A 524 -20.12 -8.97 -14.10
C VAL A 524 -21.18 -8.55 -13.11
N THR A 525 -20.75 -8.14 -11.92
CA THR A 525 -21.63 -7.62 -10.87
C THR A 525 -21.14 -6.24 -10.46
N LEU A 526 -21.98 -5.23 -10.62
CA LEU A 526 -21.73 -3.89 -10.06
C LEU A 526 -22.51 -3.75 -8.76
N THR A 527 -21.82 -3.34 -7.70
CA THR A 527 -22.42 -3.03 -6.40
C THR A 527 -22.14 -1.60 -6.00
N GLU A 528 -23.05 -0.99 -5.26
CA GLU A 528 -22.85 0.32 -4.67
C GLU A 528 -22.86 0.25 -3.14
N PRO A 529 -22.33 1.27 -2.43
CA PRO A 529 -22.47 1.32 -0.99
C PRO A 529 -23.94 1.36 -0.57
N LEU A 530 -24.29 0.67 0.51
CA LEU A 530 -25.66 0.65 1.03
C LEU A 530 -26.19 2.08 1.35
N LYS A 531 -25.30 2.99 1.77
CA LYS A 531 -25.53 4.44 1.85
C LYS A 531 -24.24 5.20 1.52
N ASP A 532 -24.35 6.45 1.09
CA ASP A 532 -23.18 7.32 0.83
C ASP A 532 -22.52 7.82 2.13
N ALA A 533 -23.29 7.94 3.22
CA ALA A 533 -22.83 8.39 4.53
C ALA A 533 -23.58 7.66 5.66
N ALA A 534 -23.01 7.69 6.86
CA ALA A 534 -23.65 7.07 8.02
C ALA A 534 -24.95 7.78 8.39
N CYS A 535 -25.99 7.02 8.75
CA CYS A 535 -27.26 7.58 9.17
C CYS A 535 -28.08 6.64 10.05
N ILE A 536 -29.05 7.21 10.77
CA ILE A 536 -30.05 6.48 11.55
C ILE A 536 -31.41 6.80 10.95
N THR A 537 -32.18 5.77 10.64
CA THR A 537 -33.56 5.89 10.16
C THR A 537 -34.56 5.44 11.21
N LYS A 538 -35.73 6.07 11.21
CA LYS A 538 -36.91 5.71 12.00
C LYS A 538 -38.09 5.53 11.06
N ASP A 539 -38.72 4.36 11.11
CA ASP A 539 -39.87 4.01 10.28
C ASP A 539 -39.62 4.25 8.76
N GLY A 540 -38.36 4.10 8.33
CA GLY A 540 -37.90 4.32 6.95
C GLY A 540 -37.43 5.74 6.60
N GLU A 541 -37.62 6.72 7.48
CA GLU A 541 -37.20 8.11 7.28
C GLU A 541 -35.90 8.43 8.04
N THR A 542 -35.03 9.26 7.47
CA THR A 542 -33.78 9.67 8.14
C THR A 542 -34.09 10.50 9.39
N ALA A 543 -33.73 9.96 10.57
CA ALA A 543 -33.87 10.64 11.85
C ALA A 543 -32.59 11.42 12.23
N ALA A 544 -31.42 10.89 11.87
CA ALA A 544 -30.12 11.55 12.06
C ALA A 544 -29.14 11.12 10.95
N ALA A 545 -28.20 11.98 10.59
CA ALA A 545 -27.23 11.74 9.52
C ALA A 545 -25.86 12.32 9.87
N GLU A 546 -24.81 11.78 9.24
CA GLU A 546 -23.45 12.28 9.37
C GLU A 546 -23.35 13.79 9.10
N ARG A 547 -22.57 14.49 9.91
CA ARG A 547 -22.35 15.95 9.85
C ARG A 547 -20.90 16.29 9.57
N LYS A 548 -20.60 17.56 9.25
CA LYS A 548 -19.20 18.00 9.04
C LYS A 548 -18.49 18.15 10.38
N ARG A 549 -17.20 17.79 10.44
CA ARG A 549 -16.33 18.03 11.61
C ARG A 549 -16.36 19.46 12.12
N SER A 550 -16.52 20.46 11.24
CA SER A 550 -16.61 21.87 11.60
C SER A 550 -17.86 22.27 12.40
N GLU A 551 -18.85 21.38 12.53
CA GLU A 551 -20.10 21.63 13.24
C GLU A 551 -20.05 21.24 14.72
N VAL A 552 -19.02 20.50 15.14
CA VAL A 552 -18.84 20.06 16.53
C VAL A 552 -17.44 20.42 17.01
N GLU A 553 -17.38 20.91 18.24
CA GLU A 553 -16.12 21.20 18.93
C GLU A 553 -16.10 20.47 20.27
N THR A 554 -14.98 19.83 20.59
CA THR A 554 -14.72 19.23 21.91
C THR A 554 -13.41 19.76 22.47
N TRP A 555 -13.41 20.12 23.75
CA TRP A 555 -12.18 20.52 24.44
C TRP A 555 -12.29 20.26 25.94
N ILE A 556 -11.15 20.23 26.62
CA ILE A 556 -11.09 20.14 28.07
C ILE A 556 -11.23 21.56 28.65
N SER A 557 -12.34 21.83 29.34
CA SER A 557 -12.62 23.12 30.00
C SER A 557 -11.95 23.21 31.37
N ALA A 558 -11.88 22.09 32.10
CA ALA A 558 -11.24 22.01 33.40
C ALA A 558 -10.70 20.60 33.70
N VAL A 559 -9.75 20.51 34.63
CA VAL A 559 -9.28 19.27 35.24
C VAL A 559 -9.32 19.45 36.76
N SER A 560 -10.24 18.78 37.44
CA SER A 560 -10.40 18.86 38.90
C SER A 560 -9.73 17.68 39.62
N TRP A 561 -9.42 17.86 40.90
CA TRP A 561 -8.84 16.84 41.76
C TRP A 561 -9.85 16.39 42.81
N GLU A 562 -10.31 15.14 42.72
CA GLU A 562 -11.24 14.56 43.69
C GLU A 562 -10.84 13.13 44.01
N ASN A 563 -10.92 12.73 45.28
CA ASN A 563 -10.60 11.37 45.74
C ASN A 563 -9.20 10.83 45.34
N GLY A 564 -8.26 11.73 45.00
CA GLY A 564 -6.92 11.34 44.54
C GLY A 564 -6.81 11.07 43.04
N GLU A 565 -7.85 11.39 42.27
CA GLU A 565 -7.96 11.14 40.84
C GLU A 565 -8.09 12.46 40.04
N LEU A 566 -7.70 12.40 38.76
CA LEU A 566 -7.90 13.51 37.81
C LEU A 566 -9.28 13.37 37.16
N ASN A 567 -10.10 14.41 37.30
CA ASN A 567 -11.43 14.49 36.70
C ASN A 567 -11.42 15.48 35.55
N PHE A 568 -11.67 15.01 34.32
CA PHE A 568 -11.61 15.84 33.12
C PHE A 568 -13.01 16.35 32.73
N HIS A 569 -13.17 17.66 32.71
CA HIS A 569 -14.37 18.33 32.24
C HIS A 569 -14.22 18.57 30.73
N ILE A 570 -15.04 17.88 29.94
CA ILE A 570 -15.04 17.92 28.48
C ILE A 570 -16.26 18.71 28.03
N THR A 571 -16.05 19.89 27.48
CA THR A 571 -17.13 20.64 26.85
C THR A 571 -17.39 20.10 25.45
N VAL A 572 -18.65 19.84 25.14
CA VAL A 572 -19.14 19.41 23.84
C VAL A 572 -20.10 20.46 23.29
N LYS A 573 -19.72 21.05 22.16
CA LYS A 573 -20.47 22.10 21.47
C LYS A 573 -20.98 21.64 20.12
N GLY A 574 -22.21 22.01 19.78
CA GLY A 574 -22.85 21.62 18.51
C GLY A 574 -23.43 20.19 18.49
N ALA A 575 -23.43 19.46 19.61
CA ALA A 575 -24.12 18.18 19.77
C ALA A 575 -25.41 18.33 20.58
N ALA A 576 -26.40 17.46 20.33
CA ALA A 576 -27.65 17.48 21.10
C ALA A 576 -27.42 17.02 22.55
N GLU A 577 -28.01 17.73 23.52
CA GLU A 577 -27.85 17.43 24.96
C GLU A 577 -28.24 15.99 25.30
N ALA A 578 -29.32 15.47 24.69
CA ALA A 578 -29.76 14.08 24.89
C ALA A 578 -28.70 13.06 24.44
N THR A 579 -27.99 13.35 23.36
CA THR A 579 -26.91 12.50 22.82
C THR A 579 -25.69 12.53 23.74
N VAL A 580 -25.30 13.70 24.25
CA VAL A 580 -24.20 13.83 25.22
C VAL A 580 -24.53 13.08 26.51
N LYS A 581 -25.76 13.22 27.03
CA LYS A 581 -26.27 12.45 28.18
C LYS A 581 -26.18 10.94 27.93
N ALA A 582 -26.63 10.48 26.76
CA ALA A 582 -26.58 9.06 26.39
C ALA A 582 -25.13 8.56 26.28
N TYR A 583 -24.25 9.34 25.67
CA TYR A 583 -22.82 9.02 25.54
C TYR A 583 -22.16 8.84 26.91
N ALA A 584 -22.37 9.77 27.85
CA ALA A 584 -21.85 9.68 29.22
C ALA A 584 -22.38 8.45 29.98
N ALA A 585 -23.66 8.13 29.82
CA ALA A 585 -24.27 6.95 30.43
C ALA A 585 -23.70 5.64 29.84
N LEU A 586 -23.54 5.56 28.52
CA LEU A 586 -22.94 4.42 27.83
C LEU A 586 -21.46 4.24 28.18
N TRP A 587 -20.74 5.36 28.35
CA TRP A 587 -19.35 5.34 28.82
C TRP A 587 -19.24 4.65 30.18
N SER A 588 -20.11 5.04 31.12
CA SER A 588 -20.16 4.46 32.47
C SER A 588 -20.57 2.99 32.49
N LYS A 589 -21.28 2.51 31.46
CA LYS A 589 -21.58 1.09 31.26
C LYS A 589 -20.39 0.31 30.68
N GLY A 590 -19.37 0.99 30.16
CA GLY A 590 -18.21 0.38 29.50
C GLY A 590 -18.47 -0.12 28.09
N VAL A 591 -19.61 0.24 27.47
CA VAL A 591 -20.04 -0.25 26.16
C VAL A 591 -19.34 0.49 25.00
N LEU A 592 -18.89 1.72 25.25
CA LEU A 592 -18.19 2.51 24.23
C LEU A 592 -16.76 2.01 24.04
N GLU A 593 -16.31 1.90 22.79
CA GLU A 593 -14.96 1.43 22.47
C GLU A 593 -13.89 2.34 23.08
N LYS A 594 -14.12 3.66 23.09
CA LYS A 594 -13.15 4.66 23.58
C LYS A 594 -12.94 4.57 25.10
N CYS A 595 -13.84 3.92 25.84
CA CYS A 595 -13.63 3.62 27.26
C CYS A 595 -12.37 2.79 27.51
N SER A 596 -11.92 2.01 26.53
CA SER A 596 -10.68 1.21 26.62
C SER A 596 -9.40 2.04 26.61
N CYS A 597 -9.53 3.30 26.23
CA CYS A 597 -8.39 4.13 25.92
C CYS A 597 -8.05 5.06 27.07
N VAL A 598 -8.87 5.14 28.12
CA VAL A 598 -8.71 6.03 29.28
C VAL A 598 -8.35 5.21 30.52
N PRO A 599 -7.39 5.64 31.36
CA PRO A 599 -7.05 4.94 32.60
C PRO A 599 -8.26 4.83 33.53
N VAL A 600 -8.31 3.75 34.29
CA VAL A 600 -9.38 3.45 35.24
C VAL A 600 -9.60 4.58 36.25
N GLU A 601 -8.51 5.15 36.78
CA GLU A 601 -8.48 6.22 37.78
C GLU A 601 -8.74 7.62 37.18
N THR A 602 -9.58 7.70 36.14
CA THR A 602 -9.91 8.95 35.44
C THR A 602 -11.42 9.06 35.26
N ALA A 603 -12.04 10.03 35.94
CA ALA A 603 -13.44 10.37 35.70
C ALA A 603 -13.57 11.43 34.61
N LEU A 604 -14.67 11.37 33.86
CA LEU A 604 -15.03 12.36 32.86
C LEU A 604 -16.32 13.08 33.27
N VAL A 605 -16.41 14.36 32.96
CA VAL A 605 -17.64 15.15 33.07
C VAL A 605 -17.90 15.80 31.72
N PHE A 606 -18.96 15.39 31.04
CA PHE A 606 -19.34 16.00 29.76
C PHE A 606 -20.24 17.20 30.00
N GLU A 607 -19.86 18.36 29.50
CA GLU A 607 -20.54 19.64 29.66
C GLU A 607 -21.13 20.10 28.32
N THR A 608 -22.39 20.52 28.31
CA THR A 608 -23.08 20.99 27.10
C THR A 608 -23.15 22.52 27.05
N GLU A 609 -23.47 23.08 25.89
CA GLU A 609 -23.67 24.54 25.73
C GLU A 609 -24.82 25.10 26.60
N SER A 610 -25.77 24.26 27.01
CA SER A 610 -26.85 24.64 27.94
C SER A 610 -26.38 24.77 29.39
N GLY A 611 -25.13 24.37 29.69
CA GLY A 611 -24.56 24.31 31.03
C GLY A 611 -24.95 23.05 31.82
N ALA A 612 -25.48 22.01 31.15
CA ALA A 612 -25.73 20.72 31.78
C ALA A 612 -24.43 19.90 31.84
N SER A 613 -24.27 19.12 32.91
CA SER A 613 -23.09 18.28 33.15
C SER A 613 -23.49 16.83 33.39
N TYR A 614 -22.80 15.90 32.72
CA TYR A 614 -23.03 14.46 32.84
C TYR A 614 -21.74 13.75 33.22
N ALA A 615 -21.69 13.22 34.45
CA ALA A 615 -20.56 12.43 34.91
C ALA A 615 -20.52 11.07 34.22
N ALA A 616 -19.31 10.63 33.86
CA ALA A 616 -19.03 9.33 33.30
C ALA A 616 -17.83 8.69 34.01
N GLN A 617 -18.06 7.49 34.55
CA GLN A 617 -17.02 6.74 35.28
C GLN A 617 -16.33 5.76 34.35
N THR A 618 -14.99 5.79 34.31
CA THR A 618 -14.22 4.79 33.57
C THR A 618 -14.15 3.50 34.39
N LEU A 619 -14.61 2.39 33.83
CA LEU A 619 -14.64 1.10 34.52
C LEU A 619 -13.24 0.49 34.68
N GLU A 620 -13.04 -0.23 35.78
CA GLU A 620 -11.82 -0.97 36.07
C GLU A 620 -11.55 -2.07 35.05
N ARG A 621 -10.31 -2.15 34.60
CA ARG A 621 -9.83 -3.12 33.61
C ARG A 621 -8.53 -3.73 34.13
N GLU A 622 -8.39 -5.03 33.94
CA GLU A 622 -7.16 -5.73 34.27
C GLU A 622 -6.08 -5.37 33.24
N GLU A 623 -5.07 -4.61 33.64
CA GLU A 623 -3.86 -4.47 32.83
C GLU A 623 -3.12 -5.80 32.84
N LYS A 624 -2.92 -6.38 31.66
CA LYS A 624 -2.11 -7.57 31.53
C LYS A 624 -0.63 -7.21 31.71
N PRO A 625 0.12 -7.92 32.57
CA PRO A 625 1.55 -7.69 32.70
C PRO A 625 2.27 -8.02 31.38
N LYS A 626 3.19 -7.15 30.97
CA LYS A 626 4.07 -7.41 29.82
C LYS A 626 5.14 -8.45 30.20
N ALA A 627 4.80 -9.73 30.14
CA ALA A 627 5.67 -10.83 30.53
C ALA A 627 5.95 -11.83 29.38
N LYS A 628 5.37 -11.62 28.20
CA LYS A 628 5.47 -12.55 27.08
C LYS A 628 6.81 -12.39 26.38
N ARG A 629 7.47 -13.51 26.13
CA ARG A 629 8.71 -13.57 25.35
C ARG A 629 8.37 -13.63 23.86
N ILE A 630 8.99 -12.78 23.05
CA ILE A 630 8.73 -12.75 21.60
C ILE A 630 9.10 -14.08 20.92
N GLU A 631 10.06 -14.82 21.46
CA GLU A 631 10.46 -16.14 20.94
C GLU A 631 9.36 -17.20 21.10
N ASN A 632 8.33 -16.93 21.91
CA ASN A 632 7.18 -17.81 22.11
C ASN A 632 5.97 -17.43 21.24
N ILE A 633 6.08 -16.41 20.39
CA ILE A 633 5.03 -15.99 19.44
C ILE A 633 5.35 -16.64 18.09
N ASN A 634 4.33 -17.17 17.41
CA ASN A 634 4.50 -17.59 16.02
C ASN A 634 4.53 -16.35 15.12
N LEU A 635 5.69 -16.04 14.55
CA LEU A 635 5.87 -14.88 13.67
C LEU A 635 5.70 -15.22 12.18
N HIS A 636 5.31 -16.47 11.87
CA HIS A 636 4.98 -16.90 10.51
C HIS A 636 6.10 -16.62 9.49
N GLU A 637 7.36 -16.87 9.85
CA GLU A 637 8.55 -16.49 9.05
C GLU A 637 8.60 -17.09 7.62
N HIS A 638 7.76 -18.10 7.32
CA HIS A 638 7.66 -18.79 6.03
C HIS A 638 6.23 -18.79 5.46
N GLU A 639 5.28 -18.11 6.12
CA GLU A 639 3.87 -18.11 5.74
C GLU A 639 3.41 -16.69 5.42
N LEU A 640 2.60 -16.56 4.38
CA LEU A 640 2.01 -15.28 4.00
C LEU A 640 1.05 -14.82 5.10
N ILE A 641 1.33 -13.66 5.68
CA ILE A 641 0.55 -13.10 6.80
C ILE A 641 -0.64 -12.32 6.25
N GLY A 642 -1.86 -12.85 6.40
CA GLY A 642 -3.09 -12.09 6.14
C GLY A 642 -3.42 -11.07 7.25
N TYR A 643 -4.45 -10.25 7.06
CA TYR A 643 -4.86 -9.26 8.06
C TYR A 643 -5.21 -9.89 9.42
N ASP A 644 -5.92 -11.03 9.43
CA ASP A 644 -6.34 -11.69 10.67
C ASP A 644 -5.14 -12.22 11.46
N THR A 645 -4.21 -12.93 10.79
CA THR A 645 -2.95 -13.39 11.38
C THR A 645 -2.11 -12.21 11.88
N TYR A 646 -2.05 -11.11 11.12
CA TYR A 646 -1.40 -9.89 11.57
C TYR A 646 -2.03 -9.36 12.88
N ARG A 647 -3.36 -9.32 12.98
CA ARG A 647 -4.04 -8.87 14.21
C ARG A 647 -3.76 -9.81 15.38
N GLU A 648 -3.71 -11.13 15.18
CA GLU A 648 -3.33 -12.10 16.19
C GLU A 648 -1.92 -11.81 16.74
N ILE A 649 -0.93 -11.64 15.85
CA ILE A 649 0.45 -11.29 16.22
C ILE A 649 0.48 -9.97 17.01
N ILE A 650 -0.23 -8.93 16.53
CA ILE A 650 -0.29 -7.62 17.20
C ILE A 650 -0.85 -7.73 18.62
N GLU A 651 -1.89 -8.54 18.84
CA GLU A 651 -2.43 -8.75 20.19
C GLU A 651 -1.43 -9.47 21.10
N GLU A 652 -0.67 -10.44 20.58
CA GLU A 652 0.39 -11.08 21.36
C GLU A 652 1.55 -10.13 21.68
N LEU A 653 1.92 -9.25 20.74
CA LEU A 653 3.00 -8.28 20.92
C LEU A 653 2.70 -7.21 21.98
N LYS A 654 1.42 -6.90 22.25
CA LYS A 654 1.05 -5.98 23.35
C LYS A 654 1.53 -6.46 24.73
N GLU A 655 1.74 -7.77 24.90
CA GLU A 655 2.22 -8.39 26.14
C GLU A 655 3.75 -8.56 26.19
N VAL A 656 4.49 -8.09 25.18
CA VAL A 656 5.96 -8.23 25.11
C VAL A 656 6.64 -7.01 25.76
N PRO A 657 7.60 -7.21 26.69
CA PRO A 657 8.34 -6.12 27.33
C PRO A 657 9.32 -5.44 26.36
N GLY A 658 9.69 -4.19 26.66
CA GLY A 658 10.62 -3.40 25.82
C GLY A 658 9.98 -2.74 24.59
N ILE A 659 8.70 -3.03 24.31
CA ILE A 659 7.98 -2.43 23.18
C ILE A 659 6.63 -1.83 23.59
N GLU A 660 6.16 -0.88 22.81
CA GLU A 660 4.82 -0.31 22.90
C GLU A 660 4.09 -0.48 21.57
N VAL A 661 2.92 -1.12 21.60
CA VAL A 661 2.11 -1.41 20.40
C VAL A 661 0.84 -0.57 20.47
N PHE A 662 0.59 0.27 19.47
CA PHE A 662 -0.53 1.21 19.49
C PHE A 662 -1.15 1.40 18.10
N ARG A 663 -2.47 1.61 18.08
CA ARG A 663 -3.23 1.87 16.86
C ARG A 663 -2.87 3.24 16.30
N ILE A 664 -2.58 3.32 15.01
CA ILE A 664 -2.21 4.59 14.34
C ILE A 664 -3.31 5.12 13.44
N ALA A 665 -4.11 4.25 12.83
CA ALA A 665 -5.26 4.60 12.02
C ALA A 665 -6.26 3.43 11.92
N VAL A 666 -7.39 3.73 11.29
CA VAL A 666 -8.42 2.77 10.90
C VAL A 666 -8.65 2.96 9.41
N SER A 667 -8.75 1.88 8.65
CA SER A 667 -8.92 1.87 7.21
C SER A 667 -10.33 2.28 6.77
N TYR A 668 -10.52 2.47 5.46
CA TYR A 668 -11.84 2.78 4.90
C TYR A 668 -12.87 1.71 5.28
N THR A 669 -12.51 0.43 5.25
CA THR A 669 -13.45 -0.66 5.60
C THR A 669 -13.47 -1.01 7.10
N GLY A 670 -12.79 -0.24 7.96
CA GLY A 670 -12.86 -0.38 9.42
C GLY A 670 -11.80 -1.27 10.06
N ARG A 671 -10.77 -1.69 9.29
CA ARG A 671 -9.63 -2.45 9.80
C ARG A 671 -8.64 -1.57 10.53
N GLU A 672 -7.98 -2.11 11.54
CA GLU A 672 -7.06 -1.36 12.40
C GLU A 672 -5.61 -1.60 11.97
N LEU A 673 -4.85 -0.51 11.83
CA LEU A 673 -3.41 -0.56 11.58
C LEU A 673 -2.63 -0.02 12.79
N TYR A 674 -1.48 -0.63 13.06
CA TYR A 674 -0.72 -0.48 14.30
C TYR A 674 0.75 -0.14 14.01
N ALA A 675 1.37 0.53 14.97
CA ALA A 675 2.81 0.71 15.03
C ALA A 675 3.38 0.03 16.29
N VAL A 676 4.65 -0.35 16.20
CA VAL A 676 5.45 -0.89 17.30
C VAL A 676 6.60 0.08 17.56
N TRP A 677 6.68 0.64 18.76
CA TRP A 677 7.77 1.50 19.19
C TRP A 677 8.71 0.75 20.13
N LEU A 678 10.00 0.71 19.81
CA LEU A 678 11.03 0.19 20.72
C LEU A 678 11.31 1.24 21.78
N LYS A 679 10.66 1.08 22.93
CA LYS A 679 10.56 2.09 23.97
C LYS A 679 11.74 1.98 24.95
N PRO A 680 12.45 3.07 25.28
CA PRO A 680 13.47 3.05 26.31
C PRO A 680 12.85 2.88 27.70
N GLU A 681 13.56 2.21 28.60
CA GLU A 681 13.18 2.08 30.00
C GLU A 681 13.83 3.19 30.83
N TYR A 682 13.03 4.19 31.20
CA TYR A 682 13.43 5.25 32.14
C TYR A 682 12.43 5.35 33.30
N GLU A 683 12.92 5.78 34.47
CA GLU A 683 12.07 6.14 35.59
C GLU A 683 11.38 7.49 35.32
N GLY A 684 10.10 7.59 35.64
CA GLY A 684 9.32 8.83 35.54
C GLY A 684 8.82 9.16 34.12
N TYR A 685 8.62 10.46 33.85
CA TYR A 685 8.07 10.94 32.59
C TYR A 685 9.11 10.99 31.47
N LEU A 686 8.79 10.39 30.31
CA LEU A 686 9.59 10.48 29.09
C LEU A 686 9.07 11.58 28.16
N SER A 687 9.81 12.68 28.06
CA SER A 687 9.56 13.72 27.05
C SER A 687 10.10 13.30 25.68
N LEU A 688 9.19 13.25 24.70
CA LEU A 688 9.57 13.02 23.31
C LEU A 688 10.38 14.20 22.75
N THR A 689 10.11 15.45 23.16
CA THR A 689 10.89 16.62 22.75
C THR A 689 12.37 16.45 23.07
N LYS A 690 12.71 16.08 24.31
CA LYS A 690 14.12 15.84 24.69
C LYS A 690 14.72 14.62 24.02
N ARG A 691 13.93 13.56 23.84
CA ARG A 691 14.40 12.33 23.18
C ARG A 691 14.77 12.60 21.72
N LEU A 692 13.87 13.19 20.94
CA LEU A 692 14.07 13.48 19.52
C LEU A 692 15.17 14.53 19.28
N ALA A 693 15.41 15.43 20.25
CA ALA A 693 16.56 16.32 20.24
C ALA A 693 17.89 15.60 20.57
N ARG A 694 17.87 14.46 21.26
CA ARG A 694 19.08 13.74 21.72
C ARG A 694 19.52 12.64 20.76
N VAL A 695 18.58 11.84 20.27
CA VAL A 695 18.85 10.64 19.46
C VAL A 695 18.23 10.75 18.07
N PRO A 696 18.80 10.09 17.04
CA PRO A 696 18.14 9.93 15.76
C PRO A 696 16.79 9.21 15.89
N SER A 697 15.93 9.40 14.90
CA SER A 697 14.62 8.75 14.80
C SER A 697 14.43 8.11 13.43
N GLU A 698 13.92 6.89 13.41
CA GLU A 698 13.69 6.08 12.21
C GLU A 698 12.28 5.48 12.27
N VAL A 699 11.56 5.51 11.14
CA VAL A 699 10.38 4.65 10.96
C VAL A 699 10.62 3.75 9.76
N ILE A 700 10.37 2.46 9.96
CA ILE A 700 10.35 1.44 8.92
C ILE A 700 8.88 1.09 8.67
N ASN A 701 8.40 1.45 7.50
CA ASN A 701 7.07 1.13 7.01
C ASN A 701 7.12 -0.15 6.19
N ALA A 702 6.11 -1.00 6.35
CA ALA A 702 5.98 -2.22 5.59
C ALA A 702 4.58 -2.33 4.98
N ARG A 703 4.54 -2.93 3.78
CA ARG A 703 3.32 -3.32 3.10
C ARG A 703 2.38 -2.14 2.86
N HIS A 704 2.97 -1.05 2.37
CA HIS A 704 2.25 0.08 1.77
C HIS A 704 1.40 -0.41 0.60
N HIS A 705 2.01 -1.24 -0.25
CA HIS A 705 1.30 -2.05 -1.22
C HIS A 705 1.06 -3.44 -0.68
N ALA A 706 -0.16 -3.94 -0.80
CA ALA A 706 -0.52 -5.12 -0.02
C ALA A 706 -0.12 -6.46 -0.64
N ASN A 707 0.15 -6.49 -1.94
CA ASN A 707 0.68 -7.66 -2.65
C ASN A 707 2.20 -7.85 -2.43
N GLU A 708 2.91 -6.85 -1.90
CA GLU A 708 4.34 -6.87 -1.57
C GLU A 708 4.55 -7.43 -0.13
N VAL A 709 4.54 -8.76 -0.01
CA VAL A 709 4.18 -9.44 1.25
C VAL A 709 5.30 -9.61 2.27
N ALA A 710 6.55 -9.74 1.84
CA ALA A 710 7.67 -10.17 2.70
C ALA A 710 8.07 -9.10 3.71
N SER A 711 7.78 -7.83 3.44
CA SER A 711 8.02 -6.69 4.33
C SER A 711 7.35 -6.83 5.71
N THR A 712 6.14 -7.41 5.78
CA THR A 712 5.46 -7.70 7.06
C THR A 712 6.19 -8.79 7.85
N ASN A 713 6.58 -9.89 7.19
CA ASN A 713 7.36 -10.96 7.79
C ASN A 713 8.72 -10.43 8.28
N ALA A 714 9.40 -9.64 7.46
CA ALA A 714 10.65 -8.99 7.80
C ALA A 714 10.53 -8.08 9.03
N SER A 715 9.44 -7.30 9.13
CA SER A 715 9.18 -6.44 10.29
C SER A 715 9.17 -7.23 11.61
N PHE A 716 8.52 -8.39 11.62
CA PHE A 716 8.46 -9.24 12.80
C PHE A 716 9.77 -9.99 13.07
N MET A 717 10.43 -10.49 12.03
CA MET A 717 11.75 -11.12 12.13
C MET A 717 12.80 -10.15 12.69
N LEU A 718 12.81 -8.91 12.18
CA LEU A 718 13.65 -7.82 12.65
C LEU A 718 13.34 -7.53 14.12
N LEU A 719 12.07 -7.34 14.49
CA LEU A 719 11.68 -7.06 15.88
C LEU A 719 12.18 -8.14 16.85
N LYS A 720 12.00 -9.43 16.50
CA LYS A 720 12.53 -10.55 17.29
C LYS A 720 14.04 -10.45 17.46
N LYS A 721 14.76 -10.15 16.39
CA LYS A 721 16.22 -9.98 16.42
C LYS A 721 16.65 -8.83 17.33
N LEU A 722 16.02 -7.66 17.19
CA LEU A 722 16.31 -6.46 17.98
C LEU A 722 16.04 -6.65 19.48
N LEU A 723 15.05 -7.47 19.86
CA LEU A 723 14.70 -7.73 21.25
C LEU A 723 15.53 -8.85 21.92
N THR A 724 16.19 -9.70 21.14
CA THR A 724 16.80 -10.94 21.67
C THR A 724 18.31 -10.99 21.54
N GLU A 725 18.93 -10.21 20.64
CA GLU A 725 20.38 -10.21 20.46
C GLU A 725 21.08 -9.11 21.28
N ASP A 726 22.16 -9.49 21.97
CA ASP A 726 22.90 -8.61 22.88
C ASP A 726 23.42 -7.31 22.23
N VAL A 727 23.71 -7.34 20.93
CA VAL A 727 24.21 -6.16 20.19
C VAL A 727 23.19 -5.01 20.15
N TYR A 728 21.89 -5.31 20.30
CA TYR A 728 20.81 -4.33 20.27
C TYR A 728 20.31 -3.91 21.66
N LYS A 729 20.94 -4.39 22.74
CA LYS A 729 20.52 -4.07 24.11
C LYS A 729 20.48 -2.57 24.41
N GLU A 730 21.40 -1.80 23.82
CA GLU A 730 21.47 -0.33 23.96
C GLU A 730 20.70 0.43 22.88
N LEU A 731 20.02 -0.26 21.94
CA LEU A 731 19.31 0.37 20.83
C LEU A 731 18.27 1.39 21.31
N PRO A 732 17.37 1.08 22.28
CA PRO A 732 16.36 2.04 22.73
C PRO A 732 16.97 3.33 23.31
N ASP A 733 18.20 3.30 23.81
CA ASP A 733 18.91 4.48 24.33
C ASP A 733 19.61 5.32 23.25
N LYS A 734 19.90 4.72 22.09
CA LYS A 734 20.67 5.33 21.00
C LYS A 734 19.82 5.76 19.80
N LEU A 735 18.66 5.13 19.61
CA LEU A 735 17.79 5.33 18.45
C LEU A 735 16.32 5.33 18.88
N ASN A 736 15.53 6.22 18.28
CA ASN A 736 14.08 6.19 18.37
C ASN A 736 13.49 5.42 17.16
N LEU A 737 13.21 4.13 17.33
CA LEU A 737 12.78 3.25 16.23
C LEU A 737 11.29 2.89 16.31
N ILE A 738 10.57 3.09 15.21
CA ILE A 738 9.18 2.71 15.03
C ILE A 738 9.07 1.75 13.84
N LEU A 739 8.33 0.66 14.00
CA LEU A 739 7.98 -0.26 12.92
C LEU A 739 6.48 -0.16 12.65
N ILE A 740 6.08 -0.12 11.38
CA ILE A 740 4.68 -0.23 10.94
C ILE A 740 4.59 -1.52 10.11
N PRO A 741 4.21 -2.66 10.73
CA PRO A 741 4.33 -3.97 10.06
C PRO A 741 3.36 -4.17 8.89
N MET A 742 2.25 -3.44 8.85
CA MET A 742 1.26 -3.52 7.78
C MET A 742 0.49 -2.20 7.70
N GLU A 743 0.76 -1.41 6.66
CA GLU A 743 0.05 -0.15 6.43
C GLU A 743 -1.28 -0.37 5.69
N ASN A 744 -1.25 -1.05 4.55
CA ASN A 744 -2.44 -1.26 3.72
C ASN A 744 -3.22 -2.52 4.13
N VAL A 745 -3.88 -2.42 5.28
CA VAL A 745 -4.68 -3.52 5.87
C VAL A 745 -5.90 -3.92 5.02
N ASP A 746 -6.43 -3.01 4.20
CA ASP A 746 -7.59 -3.27 3.34
C ASP A 746 -7.19 -4.01 2.08
N GLY A 747 -6.15 -3.53 1.39
CA GLY A 747 -5.53 -4.26 0.28
C GLY A 747 -5.06 -5.64 0.75
N ALA A 748 -4.49 -5.76 1.96
CA ALA A 748 -3.98 -7.04 2.46
C ALA A 748 -5.08 -8.08 2.65
N ALA A 749 -6.28 -7.65 3.04
CA ALA A 749 -7.43 -8.54 3.13
C ALA A 749 -7.93 -8.99 1.74
N ILE A 750 -7.96 -8.09 0.75
CA ILE A 750 -8.34 -8.43 -0.63
C ILE A 750 -7.32 -9.41 -1.22
N HIS A 751 -6.03 -9.08 -1.10
CA HIS A 751 -4.90 -9.90 -1.54
C HIS A 751 -4.97 -11.32 -0.95
N TYR A 752 -5.19 -11.41 0.37
CA TYR A 752 -5.22 -12.70 1.07
C TYR A 752 -6.33 -13.62 0.57
N GLU A 753 -7.46 -13.08 0.14
CA GLU A 753 -8.55 -13.88 -0.45
C GLU A 753 -8.22 -14.36 -1.86
N LEU A 754 -7.64 -13.50 -2.71
CA LEU A 754 -7.31 -13.84 -4.08
C LEU A 754 -6.21 -14.90 -4.18
N GLN A 755 -5.16 -14.78 -3.37
CA GLN A 755 -4.02 -15.72 -3.39
C GLN A 755 -4.38 -17.13 -2.94
N LYS A 756 -5.53 -17.36 -2.29
CA LYS A 756 -5.96 -18.72 -1.92
C LYS A 756 -6.18 -19.63 -3.12
N GLU A 757 -6.58 -19.06 -4.26
CA GLU A 757 -6.74 -19.80 -5.51
C GLU A 757 -5.46 -19.77 -6.34
N HIS A 758 -4.86 -18.58 -6.50
CA HIS A 758 -3.65 -18.39 -7.30
C HIS A 758 -2.50 -17.85 -6.43
N PRO A 759 -1.75 -18.70 -5.72
CA PRO A 759 -0.82 -18.28 -4.67
C PRO A 759 0.45 -17.60 -5.17
N THR A 760 0.66 -17.47 -6.48
CA THR A 760 1.90 -16.93 -7.07
C THR A 760 1.64 -15.81 -8.09
N TRP A 761 0.39 -15.36 -8.24
CA TRP A 761 0.05 -14.24 -9.14
C TRP A 761 0.40 -12.89 -8.51
N LYS A 762 0.55 -11.86 -9.36
CA LYS A 762 0.99 -10.52 -8.93
C LYS A 762 -0.06 -9.75 -8.11
N PHE A 763 -1.33 -9.86 -8.49
CA PHE A 763 -2.49 -9.21 -7.86
C PHE A 763 -2.36 -7.71 -7.60
N HIS A 764 -1.99 -6.93 -8.63
CA HIS A 764 -1.94 -5.46 -8.49
C HIS A 764 -3.29 -4.83 -8.14
N VAL A 765 -4.41 -5.54 -8.32
CA VAL A 765 -5.72 -5.15 -7.81
C VAL A 765 -5.73 -4.83 -6.31
N ALA A 766 -4.89 -5.52 -5.54
CA ALA A 766 -4.75 -5.37 -4.11
C ALA A 766 -3.52 -4.52 -3.71
N ARG A 767 -2.80 -3.95 -4.69
CA ARG A 767 -1.69 -3.03 -4.46
C ARG A 767 -2.16 -1.82 -3.64
N PHE A 768 -3.29 -1.23 -4.03
CA PHE A 768 -3.84 -0.02 -3.40
C PHE A 768 -4.89 -0.35 -2.33
N ASN A 769 -5.51 0.67 -1.71
CA ASN A 769 -6.54 0.44 -0.70
C ASN A 769 -7.84 -0.13 -1.31
N SER A 770 -8.86 -0.38 -0.48
CA SER A 770 -10.13 -0.97 -0.90
C SER A 770 -10.88 -0.19 -1.99
N LEU A 771 -10.49 1.06 -2.29
CA LEU A 771 -11.11 1.89 -3.32
C LEU A 771 -10.24 2.03 -4.58
N GLY A 772 -9.09 1.34 -4.62
CA GLY A 772 -8.12 1.43 -5.72
C GLY A 772 -7.25 2.69 -5.68
N LYS A 773 -7.26 3.46 -4.58
CA LYS A 773 -6.48 4.70 -4.47
C LYS A 773 -5.07 4.43 -3.97
N GLU A 774 -4.10 4.98 -4.69
CA GLU A 774 -2.75 5.24 -4.18
C GLU A 774 -2.82 6.29 -3.06
N PHE A 775 -3.05 5.83 -1.82
CA PHE A 775 -3.38 6.69 -0.68
C PHE A 775 -2.16 7.38 -0.08
N TYR A 776 -0.93 7.01 -0.47
CA TYR A 776 0.28 7.78 -0.15
C TYR A 776 0.14 9.24 -0.57
N ARG A 777 -0.58 9.51 -1.68
CA ARG A 777 -0.84 10.89 -2.16
C ARG A 777 -1.65 11.73 -1.17
N HIS A 778 -2.33 11.08 -0.23
CA HIS A 778 -3.15 11.70 0.80
C HIS A 778 -2.44 11.73 2.17
N TYR A 779 -1.18 11.32 2.26
CA TYR A 779 -0.37 11.65 3.43
C TYR A 779 -0.38 13.16 3.67
N PHE A 780 -0.48 13.54 4.94
CA PHE A 780 -0.60 14.92 5.40
C PHE A 780 -1.89 15.64 4.94
N GLN A 781 -2.83 14.95 4.30
CA GLN A 781 -4.18 15.48 4.01
C GLN A 781 -5.14 15.12 5.15
N GLN A 782 -5.59 16.14 5.87
CA GLN A 782 -6.57 15.97 6.94
C GLN A 782 -7.96 15.64 6.38
N ASP A 783 -8.76 14.91 7.16
CA ASP A 783 -10.15 14.56 6.84
C ASP A 783 -10.36 13.79 5.52
N THR A 784 -9.36 12.99 5.11
CA THR A 784 -9.50 12.12 3.95
C THR A 784 -10.34 10.86 4.25
N ILE A 785 -11.11 10.40 3.25
CA ILE A 785 -11.81 9.10 3.31
C ILE A 785 -10.85 7.90 3.25
N HIS A 786 -9.63 8.10 2.74
CA HIS A 786 -8.55 7.10 2.70
C HIS A 786 -7.80 7.14 4.02
N SER A 787 -8.50 6.81 5.09
CA SER A 787 -8.09 7.07 6.47
C SER A 787 -6.84 6.32 6.92
N GLU A 788 -6.39 5.31 6.16
CA GLU A 788 -5.09 4.65 6.31
C GLU A 788 -3.93 5.67 6.23
N ALA A 789 -4.05 6.66 5.33
CA ALA A 789 -3.05 7.72 5.12
C ALA A 789 -2.75 8.56 6.39
N MET A 790 -3.69 8.57 7.35
CA MET A 790 -3.49 9.24 8.63
C MET A 790 -2.45 8.54 9.51
N GLY A 791 -2.17 7.26 9.30
CA GLY A 791 -1.19 6.48 10.07
C GLY A 791 0.20 7.10 9.99
N ILE A 792 0.75 7.21 8.79
CA ILE A 792 2.05 7.85 8.55
C ILE A 792 2.03 9.32 8.96
N SER A 793 0.96 10.06 8.66
CA SER A 793 0.84 11.47 9.03
C SER A 793 1.01 11.69 10.55
N ARG A 794 0.32 10.87 11.36
CA ARG A 794 0.37 10.92 12.83
C ARG A 794 1.73 10.48 13.38
N ILE A 795 2.32 9.42 12.81
CA ILE A 795 3.65 8.94 13.20
C ILE A 795 4.71 10.00 12.88
N TYR A 796 4.64 10.63 11.70
CA TYR A 796 5.58 11.64 11.28
C TYR A 796 5.54 12.88 12.17
N GLU A 797 4.35 13.46 12.38
CA GLU A 797 4.16 14.63 13.25
C GLU A 797 4.66 14.40 14.68
N LYS A 798 4.59 13.15 15.15
CA LYS A 798 4.92 12.78 16.52
C LYS A 798 6.40 12.45 16.73
N TYR A 799 7.01 11.74 15.79
CA TYR A 799 8.36 11.19 15.95
C TYR A 799 9.43 11.88 15.11
N ALA A 800 9.05 12.84 14.24
CA ALA A 800 9.94 13.68 13.44
C ALA A 800 11.18 12.94 12.89
N PRO A 801 10.95 11.83 12.15
CA PRO A 801 12.00 10.87 11.81
C PRO A 801 13.09 11.49 10.94
N ASP A 802 14.33 11.17 11.24
CA ASP A 802 15.48 11.49 10.40
C ASP A 802 15.57 10.57 9.17
N MET A 803 15.10 9.31 9.30
CA MET A 803 15.07 8.33 8.22
C MET A 803 13.67 7.73 8.07
N MET A 804 13.16 7.75 6.84
CA MET A 804 12.04 6.92 6.39
C MET A 804 12.54 5.79 5.53
N VAL A 805 12.27 4.57 5.97
CA VAL A 805 12.44 3.37 5.17
C VAL A 805 11.06 2.83 4.84
N ASP A 806 10.79 2.63 3.56
CA ASP A 806 9.56 2.03 3.07
C ASP A 806 9.90 0.71 2.39
N ASN A 807 9.56 -0.39 3.05
CA ASN A 807 9.82 -1.73 2.56
C ASN A 807 8.73 -2.13 1.56
N HIS A 808 9.06 -1.99 0.28
CA HIS A 808 8.25 -2.37 -0.88
C HIS A 808 8.74 -3.66 -1.53
N GLY A 809 8.00 -4.08 -2.53
CA GLY A 809 8.38 -5.14 -3.41
C GLY A 809 7.91 -4.99 -4.85
N VAL A 810 8.34 -5.95 -5.66
CA VAL A 810 8.08 -6.00 -7.09
C VAL A 810 7.72 -7.40 -7.54
N PRO A 811 7.17 -7.57 -8.76
CA PRO A 811 6.92 -8.87 -9.34
C PRO A 811 8.11 -9.83 -9.17
N SER A 812 7.81 -11.06 -8.74
CA SER A 812 8.79 -12.16 -8.63
C SER A 812 9.11 -12.80 -9.99
N HIS A 813 8.25 -12.54 -10.97
CA HIS A 813 8.33 -13.00 -12.35
C HIS A 813 7.93 -11.85 -13.28
N GLU A 814 7.85 -12.08 -14.59
CA GLU A 814 7.53 -11.01 -15.52
C GLU A 814 6.16 -10.37 -15.23
N TRP A 815 6.07 -9.07 -15.50
CA TRP A 815 4.83 -8.31 -15.44
C TRP A 815 4.37 -7.97 -16.85
N GLU A 816 3.43 -8.76 -17.32
CA GLU A 816 2.91 -8.73 -18.67
C GLU A 816 1.41 -8.44 -18.72
N GLN A 817 0.99 -7.81 -19.83
CA GLN A 817 -0.36 -7.34 -20.09
C GLN A 817 -0.60 -7.37 -21.60
N GLN A 818 -1.11 -8.49 -22.11
CA GLN A 818 -1.24 -8.75 -23.54
C GLN A 818 -2.06 -7.69 -24.28
N PHE A 819 -3.14 -7.22 -23.66
CA PHE A 819 -4.03 -6.23 -24.23
C PHE A 819 -3.56 -4.78 -24.02
N SER A 820 -2.39 -4.60 -23.40
CA SER A 820 -1.79 -3.29 -23.13
C SER A 820 -0.47 -3.04 -23.87
N GLY A 821 -0.15 -3.89 -24.88
CA GLY A 821 1.12 -3.81 -25.62
C GLY A 821 2.21 -4.67 -24.99
N TYR A 822 1.82 -5.82 -24.43
CA TYR A 822 2.63 -6.78 -23.66
C TYR A 822 3.11 -6.27 -22.29
N THR A 823 3.31 -4.96 -22.11
CA THR A 823 3.64 -4.35 -20.81
C THR A 823 2.77 -3.13 -20.56
N SER A 824 2.43 -2.84 -19.31
CA SER A 824 1.66 -1.63 -18.95
C SER A 824 2.23 -0.37 -19.60
N PRO A 825 1.43 0.47 -20.29
CA PRO A 825 1.88 1.77 -20.78
C PRO A 825 2.49 2.65 -19.69
N SER A 826 2.03 2.49 -18.44
CA SER A 826 2.51 3.29 -17.30
C SER A 826 3.73 2.69 -16.59
N TYR A 827 3.98 1.38 -16.74
CA TYR A 827 5.00 0.63 -16.00
C TYR A 827 5.93 -0.19 -16.90
N LYS A 828 6.09 0.19 -18.18
CA LYS A 828 6.91 -0.54 -19.16
C LYS A 828 8.30 -0.93 -18.65
N GLY A 829 8.93 -0.01 -17.91
CA GLY A 829 10.25 -0.22 -17.34
C GLY A 829 10.31 -1.35 -16.31
N PHE A 830 9.19 -1.83 -15.77
CA PHE A 830 9.08 -2.84 -14.70
C PHE A 830 8.80 -4.26 -15.20
N TRP A 831 8.82 -4.49 -16.52
CA TRP A 831 8.48 -5.79 -17.12
C TRP A 831 9.20 -7.00 -16.49
N LEU A 832 10.50 -6.91 -16.22
CA LEU A 832 11.30 -8.04 -15.78
C LEU A 832 12.00 -7.77 -14.44
N PRO A 833 11.99 -8.72 -13.49
CA PRO A 833 12.77 -8.62 -12.25
C PRO A 833 14.27 -8.51 -12.56
N ARG A 834 14.99 -7.65 -11.83
CA ARG A 834 16.40 -7.29 -12.14
C ARG A 834 17.41 -7.51 -11.01
N SER A 835 16.92 -7.67 -9.80
CA SER A 835 17.68 -8.00 -8.59
C SER A 835 16.71 -8.51 -7.53
N LEU A 836 17.15 -9.41 -6.63
CA LEU A 836 16.34 -9.84 -5.48
C LEU A 836 15.95 -8.63 -4.62
N LEU A 837 16.88 -7.68 -4.47
CA LEU A 837 16.69 -6.41 -3.79
C LEU A 837 17.34 -5.29 -4.62
N TYR A 838 16.61 -4.20 -4.85
CA TYR A 838 17.17 -2.92 -5.26
C TYR A 838 16.53 -1.76 -4.49
N GLY A 839 17.04 -0.55 -4.64
CA GLY A 839 16.58 0.58 -3.83
C GLY A 839 16.35 1.87 -4.60
N TYR A 840 15.48 2.73 -4.07
CA TYR A 840 15.28 4.12 -4.49
C TYR A 840 15.69 5.07 -3.37
N PHE A 841 16.59 6.01 -3.68
CA PHE A 841 16.89 7.16 -2.83
C PHE A 841 16.16 8.39 -3.36
N TRP A 842 15.18 8.87 -2.58
CA TRP A 842 14.40 10.07 -2.86
C TRP A 842 15.05 11.26 -2.19
N TYR A 843 15.77 12.09 -2.95
CA TYR A 843 16.65 13.12 -2.38
C TYR A 843 16.44 14.51 -2.97
N VAL A 844 16.80 15.50 -2.16
CA VAL A 844 16.68 16.92 -2.44
C VAL A 844 17.98 17.49 -3.03
N MET A 845 17.87 18.30 -4.07
CA MET A 845 18.99 18.93 -4.78
C MET A 845 19.43 20.29 -4.20
N ASN A 846 18.61 20.89 -3.32
CA ASN A 846 18.87 22.23 -2.80
C ASN A 846 20.22 22.29 -2.04
N PRO A 847 21.10 23.26 -2.35
CA PRO A 847 22.46 23.30 -1.80
C PRO A 847 22.56 23.37 -0.27
N GLU A 848 21.55 23.91 0.40
CA GLU A 848 21.47 24.01 1.86
C GLU A 848 21.29 22.65 2.56
N TYR A 849 20.76 21.64 1.87
CA TYR A 849 20.58 20.27 2.38
C TYR A 849 21.61 19.27 1.82
N LYS A 850 22.72 19.76 1.23
CA LYS A 850 23.74 18.89 0.60
C LYS A 850 24.28 17.80 1.53
N GLY A 851 24.29 18.03 2.85
CA GLY A 851 24.74 17.05 3.83
C GLY A 851 23.83 15.82 3.89
N ASN A 852 22.56 15.93 3.50
CA ASN A 852 21.65 14.79 3.45
C ASN A 852 22.16 13.75 2.45
N TYR A 853 22.64 14.19 1.28
CA TYR A 853 23.18 13.32 0.26
C TYR A 853 24.35 12.45 0.77
N ASP A 854 25.24 13.03 1.57
CA ASP A 854 26.38 12.29 2.14
C ASP A 854 25.91 11.12 3.03
N VAL A 855 24.85 11.33 3.82
CA VAL A 855 24.24 10.27 4.65
C VAL A 855 23.61 9.18 3.78
N ASN A 856 22.89 9.56 2.72
CA ASN A 856 22.29 8.61 1.77
C ASN A 856 23.38 7.73 1.11
N LYS A 857 24.56 8.29 0.77
CA LYS A 857 25.66 7.50 0.17
C LYS A 857 26.32 6.53 1.15
N VAL A 858 26.40 6.88 2.43
CA VAL A 858 26.87 5.93 3.45
C VAL A 858 25.88 4.78 3.61
N MET A 859 24.57 5.07 3.62
CA MET A 859 23.52 4.06 3.66
C MET A 859 23.58 3.11 2.44
N GLU A 860 23.71 3.65 1.22
CA GLU A 860 23.93 2.86 -0.01
C GLU A 860 25.12 1.89 0.15
N ASP A 861 26.23 2.37 0.72
CA ASP A 861 27.47 1.58 0.88
C ASP A 861 27.30 0.41 1.87
N VAL A 862 26.70 0.67 3.04
CA VAL A 862 26.53 -0.35 4.08
C VAL A 862 25.49 -1.39 3.69
N ILE A 863 24.42 -0.99 2.99
CA ILE A 863 23.41 -1.92 2.45
C ILE A 863 24.06 -2.83 1.41
N ALA A 864 24.76 -2.26 0.42
CA ALA A 864 25.39 -3.05 -0.63
C ALA A 864 26.42 -4.05 -0.05
N ASP A 865 27.25 -3.63 0.92
CA ASP A 865 28.20 -4.52 1.59
C ASP A 865 27.49 -5.64 2.38
N LYS A 866 26.37 -5.32 3.05
CA LYS A 866 25.59 -6.29 3.81
C LYS A 866 24.94 -7.33 2.92
N ILE A 867 24.31 -6.93 1.82
CA ILE A 867 23.67 -7.86 0.86
C ILE A 867 24.71 -8.76 0.19
N ALA A 868 25.85 -8.20 -0.21
CA ALA A 868 26.96 -8.96 -0.80
C ALA A 868 27.57 -10.00 0.17
N ALA A 869 27.38 -9.85 1.48
CA ALA A 869 27.85 -10.79 2.49
C ALA A 869 27.00 -12.08 2.56
N TYR A 870 25.78 -12.10 1.99
CA TYR A 870 24.93 -13.30 1.91
C TYR A 870 25.15 -14.02 0.57
N PRO A 871 25.81 -15.20 0.54
CA PRO A 871 26.17 -15.86 -0.72
C PRO A 871 24.98 -16.21 -1.61
N GLU A 872 23.84 -16.58 -1.02
CA GLU A 872 22.61 -16.92 -1.76
C GLU A 872 21.99 -15.69 -2.45
N MET A 873 21.90 -14.55 -1.75
CA MET A 873 21.36 -13.30 -2.29
C MET A 873 22.28 -12.75 -3.38
N LYS A 874 23.60 -12.85 -3.16
CA LYS A 874 24.60 -12.48 -4.15
C LYS A 874 24.47 -13.31 -5.44
N ALA A 875 24.30 -14.63 -5.31
CA ALA A 875 24.15 -15.51 -6.46
C ALA A 875 22.87 -15.20 -7.26
N LEU A 876 21.75 -14.97 -6.58
CA LEU A 876 20.48 -14.61 -7.22
C LEU A 876 20.55 -13.25 -7.92
N ASN A 877 21.14 -12.23 -7.29
CA ASN A 877 21.32 -10.92 -7.93
C ASN A 877 22.16 -11.02 -9.22
N GLN A 878 23.21 -11.84 -9.22
CA GLN A 878 24.03 -12.08 -10.41
C GLN A 878 23.24 -12.80 -11.51
N GLU A 879 22.44 -13.80 -11.15
CA GLU A 879 21.58 -14.50 -12.10
C GLU A 879 20.54 -13.57 -12.72
N TRP A 880 19.84 -12.78 -11.91
CA TRP A 880 18.80 -11.86 -12.36
C TRP A 880 19.37 -10.71 -13.18
N SER A 881 20.52 -10.17 -12.77
CA SER A 881 21.26 -9.20 -13.57
C SER A 881 21.60 -9.75 -14.95
N ALA A 882 22.04 -11.00 -15.05
CA ALA A 882 22.35 -11.63 -16.33
C ALA A 882 21.11 -11.84 -17.21
N GLN A 883 19.97 -12.23 -16.63
CA GLN A 883 18.69 -12.34 -17.34
C GLN A 883 18.19 -10.97 -17.82
N PHE A 884 18.20 -9.98 -16.93
CA PHE A 884 17.79 -8.62 -17.22
C PHE A 884 18.65 -7.98 -18.32
N GLU A 885 19.96 -8.22 -18.30
CA GLU A 885 20.86 -7.79 -19.37
C GLU A 885 20.47 -8.44 -20.71
N LYS A 886 20.24 -9.76 -20.71
CA LYS A 886 19.99 -10.54 -21.92
C LYS A 886 18.66 -10.24 -22.62
N TYR A 887 17.61 -10.03 -21.83
CA TYR A 887 16.25 -9.85 -22.35
C TYR A 887 15.82 -8.38 -22.43
N ALA A 888 16.39 -7.48 -21.63
CA ALA A 888 15.91 -6.11 -21.47
C ALA A 888 17.01 -5.05 -21.68
N HIS A 889 17.94 -4.87 -20.72
CA HIS A 889 18.87 -3.73 -20.70
C HIS A 889 19.75 -3.62 -21.95
N ALA A 890 20.32 -4.73 -22.45
CA ALA A 890 21.21 -4.71 -23.61
C ALA A 890 20.51 -4.23 -24.90
N TRP A 891 19.19 -4.29 -24.94
CA TRP A 891 18.37 -3.94 -26.10
C TRP A 891 17.78 -2.54 -25.99
N MET A 892 17.30 -2.15 -24.80
CA MET A 892 16.64 -0.86 -24.56
C MET A 892 17.12 -0.26 -23.22
N PRO A 893 18.36 0.28 -23.17
CA PRO A 893 19.03 0.63 -21.91
C PRO A 893 18.43 1.84 -21.18
N LYS A 894 17.71 2.75 -21.87
CA LYS A 894 17.01 3.84 -21.19
C LYS A 894 15.69 3.38 -20.59
N LEU A 895 14.98 2.49 -21.27
CA LEU A 895 13.71 1.94 -20.81
C LEU A 895 13.91 0.97 -19.65
N PHE A 896 14.98 0.19 -19.71
CA PHE A 896 15.36 -0.79 -18.70
C PHE A 896 16.68 -0.41 -18.03
N PRO A 897 16.76 0.70 -17.28
CA PRO A 897 18.03 1.16 -16.71
C PRO A 897 18.54 0.17 -15.65
N ALA A 898 19.87 -0.04 -15.64
CA ALA A 898 20.54 -0.94 -14.71
C ALA A 898 21.85 -0.30 -14.19
N ASN A 899 21.75 0.55 -13.17
CA ASN A 899 22.89 1.21 -12.55
C ASN A 899 23.42 0.40 -11.37
N TYR A 900 24.39 -0.47 -11.63
CA TYR A 900 24.98 -1.33 -10.59
C TYR A 900 26.03 -0.60 -9.76
N TYR A 901 25.81 -0.54 -8.44
CA TYR A 901 26.80 -0.18 -7.42
C TYR A 901 27.07 -1.40 -6.54
N LYS A 902 28.32 -1.89 -6.54
CA LYS A 902 28.71 -3.12 -5.80
C LYS A 902 27.76 -4.31 -6.05
N GLU A 903 27.38 -4.54 -7.30
CA GLU A 903 26.47 -5.62 -7.71
C GLU A 903 25.00 -5.46 -7.23
N MET A 904 24.64 -4.31 -6.64
CA MET A 904 23.27 -3.94 -6.28
C MET A 904 22.80 -2.74 -7.12
N ILE A 905 21.51 -2.67 -7.45
CA ILE A 905 20.94 -1.53 -8.18
C ILE A 905 20.40 -0.50 -7.18
N ASN A 906 20.77 0.77 -7.36
CA ASN A 906 20.18 1.89 -6.62
C ASN A 906 19.83 3.03 -7.57
N TYR A 907 18.57 3.46 -7.54
CA TYR A 907 18.09 4.61 -8.28
C TYR A 907 18.16 5.86 -7.41
N TRP A 908 18.72 6.92 -7.99
CA TRP A 908 18.86 8.22 -7.34
C TRP A 908 17.88 9.17 -7.98
N ILE A 909 16.74 9.43 -7.32
CA ILE A 909 15.65 10.24 -7.88
C ILE A 909 15.72 11.67 -7.30
N PRO A 910 16.17 12.67 -8.10
CA PRO A 910 16.38 14.03 -7.63
C PRO A 910 15.10 14.86 -7.65
N TYR A 911 14.89 15.68 -6.62
CA TYR A 911 13.83 16.68 -6.55
C TYR A 911 14.32 18.01 -5.99
N GLU A 912 13.63 19.08 -6.33
CA GLU A 912 13.65 20.32 -5.54
C GLU A 912 12.71 20.15 -4.33
N SER A 913 13.04 20.76 -3.19
CA SER A 913 12.19 20.79 -2.00
C SER A 913 10.78 21.26 -2.36
N ASN A 914 9.77 20.51 -1.92
CA ASN A 914 8.37 20.81 -2.24
C ASN A 914 7.47 20.47 -1.04
N PRO A 915 6.85 21.47 -0.38
CA PRO A 915 6.01 21.26 0.79
C PRO A 915 4.70 20.54 0.50
N ALA A 916 4.36 20.27 -0.77
CA ALA A 916 3.21 19.45 -1.17
C ALA A 916 3.60 18.02 -1.54
N HIS A 917 4.89 17.65 -1.54
CA HIS A 917 5.35 16.31 -1.89
C HIS A 917 4.95 15.27 -0.83
N GLY A 918 4.75 14.01 -1.22
CA GLY A 918 4.47 12.90 -0.30
C GLY A 918 5.71 12.44 0.48
N TYR A 919 6.86 12.29 -0.19
CA TYR A 919 8.11 11.87 0.46
C TYR A 919 8.59 12.96 1.40
N SER A 920 8.79 12.57 2.66
CA SER A 920 9.14 13.51 3.72
C SER A 920 10.54 14.11 3.56
N SER A 921 11.48 13.43 2.89
CA SER A 921 12.80 13.98 2.54
C SER A 921 12.73 15.15 1.56
N ILE A 922 11.65 15.26 0.77
CA ILE A 922 11.40 16.34 -0.18
C ILE A 922 10.49 17.40 0.44
N ARG A 923 9.54 16.97 1.29
CA ARG A 923 8.59 17.85 1.99
C ARG A 923 9.21 18.61 3.15
N TYR A 924 10.05 17.94 3.92
CA TYR A 924 10.68 18.42 5.16
C TYR A 924 12.18 18.08 5.18
N PRO A 925 12.98 18.52 4.20
CA PRO A 925 14.39 18.15 4.07
C PRO A 925 15.27 18.58 5.26
N TRP A 926 14.82 19.54 6.08
CA TRP A 926 15.51 19.94 7.32
C TRP A 926 15.25 18.99 8.49
N ILE A 927 14.27 18.09 8.38
CA ILE A 927 13.91 17.05 9.35
C ILE A 927 14.37 15.69 8.81
N THR A 928 13.81 15.26 7.69
CA THR A 928 14.08 13.94 7.10
C THR A 928 15.32 14.00 6.22
N THR A 929 16.36 13.29 6.64
CA THR A 929 17.63 13.18 5.93
C THR A 929 17.59 12.15 4.81
N VAL A 930 16.93 11.02 5.04
CA VAL A 930 16.81 9.90 4.08
C VAL A 930 15.34 9.50 3.95
N ALA A 931 14.88 9.35 2.71
CA ALA A 931 13.72 8.55 2.38
C ALA A 931 14.17 7.48 1.38
N TYR A 932 14.11 6.23 1.80
CA TYR A 932 14.58 5.07 1.05
C TYR A 932 13.42 4.10 0.82
N THR A 933 13.19 3.70 -0.42
CA THR A 933 12.25 2.62 -0.75
C THR A 933 13.05 1.41 -1.17
N SER A 934 12.92 0.30 -0.46
CA SER A 934 13.50 -0.97 -0.88
C SER A 934 12.52 -1.71 -1.78
N GLU A 935 13.01 -2.39 -2.81
CA GLU A 935 12.19 -3.18 -3.73
C GLU A 935 12.72 -4.62 -3.73
N VAL A 936 12.02 -5.50 -3.02
CA VAL A 936 12.29 -6.93 -3.02
C VAL A 936 11.31 -7.64 -3.97
N ALA A 937 11.77 -8.58 -4.76
CA ALA A 937 10.90 -9.26 -5.71
C ALA A 937 10.03 -10.34 -5.06
N ASP A 938 9.07 -9.90 -4.28
CA ASP A 938 8.30 -10.68 -3.34
C ASP A 938 6.79 -10.66 -3.59
N GLU A 939 6.30 -10.07 -4.70
CA GLU A 939 4.87 -9.97 -4.93
C GLU A 939 4.23 -11.36 -4.89
N THR A 940 3.39 -11.56 -3.87
CA THR A 940 2.78 -12.84 -3.48
C THR A 940 3.77 -14.00 -3.29
N ALA A 941 4.98 -13.73 -2.78
CA ALA A 941 5.96 -14.76 -2.47
C ALA A 941 5.43 -15.76 -1.41
N GLN A 942 5.83 -17.03 -1.54
CA GLN A 942 5.39 -18.14 -0.67
C GLN A 942 6.57 -18.90 -0.06
N GLY A 943 6.35 -19.55 1.08
CA GLY A 943 7.25 -20.56 1.65
C GLY A 943 8.70 -20.08 1.84
N GLU A 944 9.66 -20.87 1.34
CA GLU A 944 11.09 -20.56 1.43
C GLU A 944 11.49 -19.31 0.64
N TYR A 945 10.81 -19.04 -0.49
CA TYR A 945 11.07 -17.86 -1.28
C TYR A 945 10.62 -16.59 -0.54
N LEU A 946 9.45 -16.62 0.09
CA LEU A 946 8.99 -15.57 1.01
C LEU A 946 10.01 -15.32 2.13
N ASN A 947 10.52 -16.37 2.76
CA ASN A 947 11.51 -16.23 3.82
C ASN A 947 12.81 -15.59 3.31
N LEU A 948 13.29 -15.98 2.13
CA LEU A 948 14.45 -15.36 1.50
C LEU A 948 14.23 -13.85 1.27
N CYS A 949 13.09 -13.48 0.71
CA CYS A 949 12.71 -12.08 0.51
C CYS A 949 12.64 -11.31 1.83
N ALA A 950 12.03 -11.89 2.87
CA ALA A 950 11.96 -11.29 4.19
C ALA A 950 13.36 -11.10 4.81
N ARG A 951 14.28 -12.06 4.63
CA ARG A 951 15.68 -11.93 5.07
C ARG A 951 16.43 -10.84 4.31
N ALA A 952 16.09 -10.57 3.05
CA ALA A 952 16.67 -9.46 2.28
C ALA A 952 16.25 -8.10 2.87
N HIS A 953 14.97 -7.94 3.23
CA HIS A 953 14.49 -6.77 3.99
C HIS A 953 15.21 -6.63 5.33
N VAL A 954 15.21 -7.68 6.15
CA VAL A 954 15.89 -7.68 7.46
C VAL A 954 17.36 -7.30 7.32
N ALA A 955 18.05 -7.74 6.28
CA ALA A 955 19.47 -7.44 6.09
C ALA A 955 19.72 -5.94 5.90
N HIS A 956 18.96 -5.25 5.04
CA HIS A 956 19.17 -3.82 4.79
C HIS A 956 18.66 -2.95 5.95
N ASP A 957 17.54 -3.33 6.57
CA ASP A 957 17.01 -2.65 7.76
C ASP A 957 17.99 -2.76 8.94
N GLU A 958 18.50 -3.97 9.21
CA GLU A 958 19.43 -4.24 10.32
C GLU A 958 20.71 -3.38 10.20
N VAL A 959 21.31 -3.33 9.00
CA VAL A 959 22.55 -2.58 8.82
C VAL A 959 22.33 -1.07 8.88
N THR A 960 21.14 -0.60 8.46
CA THR A 960 20.75 0.82 8.57
C THR A 960 20.57 1.22 10.04
N ILE A 961 19.91 0.36 10.84
CA ILE A 961 19.80 0.53 12.30
C ILE A 961 21.18 0.57 12.96
N GLN A 962 22.09 -0.34 12.59
CA GLN A 962 23.46 -0.35 13.11
C GLN A 962 24.21 0.94 12.75
N MET A 963 24.08 1.43 11.52
CA MET A 963 24.65 2.71 11.09
C MET A 963 24.11 3.87 11.94
N LEU A 964 22.81 3.89 12.23
CA LEU A 964 22.19 4.94 13.04
C LEU A 964 22.58 4.87 14.53
N MET A 965 22.77 3.67 15.09
CA MET A 965 23.25 3.50 16.47
C MET A 965 24.63 4.10 16.70
N GLU A 966 25.47 4.16 15.66
CA GLU A 966 26.81 4.76 15.69
C GLU A 966 26.83 6.24 15.24
N ALA A 967 25.68 6.79 14.87
CA ALA A 967 25.57 8.16 14.39
C ALA A 967 25.87 9.18 15.49
N ARG A 968 26.52 10.28 15.11
CA ARG A 968 26.85 11.39 16.00
C ARG A 968 25.98 12.60 15.71
N ASN A 969 25.26 13.05 16.73
CA ASN A 969 24.44 14.25 16.65
C ASN A 969 25.25 15.50 17.00
N VAL A 970 25.03 16.56 16.22
CA VAL A 970 25.62 17.88 16.47
C VAL A 970 24.61 18.73 17.22
N MET A 971 25.00 19.34 18.33
CA MET A 971 24.12 20.16 19.18
C MET A 971 24.57 21.62 19.18
N ASP A 972 23.61 22.54 19.06
CA ASP A 972 23.79 23.96 19.35
C ASP A 972 23.32 24.22 20.78
N CYS A 973 24.30 24.22 21.68
CA CYS A 973 24.11 24.45 23.10
C CYS A 973 24.46 25.89 23.44
N ARG A 974 23.50 26.65 23.94
CA ARG A 974 23.71 28.02 24.41
C ARG A 974 23.17 28.16 25.82
N PHE A 975 23.91 28.85 26.65
CA PHE A 975 23.47 29.32 27.95
C PHE A 975 24.06 30.70 28.17
N THR A 976 23.21 31.70 28.37
CA THR A 976 23.62 33.07 28.68
C THR A 976 22.68 33.63 29.74
N GLU A 977 23.25 34.31 30.73
CA GLU A 977 22.52 35.06 31.73
C GLU A 977 22.92 36.54 31.59
N GLN A 978 21.95 37.41 31.33
CA GLN A 978 22.18 38.84 31.20
C GLN A 978 20.99 39.61 31.75
N ASP A 979 21.25 40.62 32.59
CA ASP A 979 20.24 41.54 33.13
C ASP A 979 19.02 40.83 33.77
N GLY A 980 19.24 39.68 34.43
CA GLY A 980 18.19 38.86 35.07
C GLY A 980 17.38 37.99 34.11
N THR A 981 17.75 37.96 32.82
CA THR A 981 17.17 37.11 31.79
C THR A 981 18.06 35.90 31.53
N ILE A 982 17.44 34.72 31.44
CA ILE A 982 18.09 33.47 31.03
C ILE A 982 17.78 33.22 29.56
N LEU A 983 18.81 32.95 28.77
CA LEU A 983 18.69 32.39 27.42
C LEU A 983 19.36 31.02 27.42
N THR A 984 18.58 29.97 27.15
CA THR A 984 19.08 28.61 27.01
C THR A 984 18.54 27.95 25.74
N SER A 985 19.39 27.22 25.03
CA SER A 985 18.99 26.41 23.88
C SER A 985 19.78 25.12 23.84
N TYR A 986 19.10 24.04 23.48
CA TYR A 986 19.65 22.71 23.27
C TYR A 986 19.03 22.12 22.01
N ILE A 987 19.47 22.62 20.86
CA ILE A 987 18.86 22.33 19.55
C ILE A 987 19.78 21.43 18.74
N ARG A 988 19.26 20.30 18.26
CA ARG A 988 19.98 19.38 17.39
C ARG A 988 20.11 19.97 15.99
N LYS A 989 21.30 19.93 15.41
CA LYS A 989 21.52 20.22 13.99
C LYS A 989 21.37 18.91 13.21
N ARG A 990 20.65 18.99 12.09
CA ARG A 990 20.47 17.90 11.13
C ARG A 990 21.22 18.23 9.83
N PRO A 991 21.69 17.22 9.07
CA PRO A 991 21.62 15.80 9.39
C PRO A 991 22.61 15.38 10.50
N MET A 992 22.44 14.16 11.02
CA MET A 992 23.46 13.52 11.85
C MET A 992 24.74 13.22 11.04
N ILE A 993 25.86 13.00 11.73
CA ILE A 993 27.09 12.52 11.11
C ILE A 993 27.13 11.00 11.22
N VAL A 994 27.16 10.30 10.09
CA VAL A 994 27.39 8.86 10.00
C VAL A 994 28.80 8.59 9.48
N SER A 995 29.38 7.47 9.90
CA SER A 995 30.65 6.98 9.39
C SER A 995 30.53 5.49 9.10
N ARG A 996 31.40 5.00 8.22
CA ARG A 996 31.57 3.57 7.98
C ARG A 996 32.16 2.86 9.20
#